data_AF-A0A813IMK0-F1
#
_entry.id   AF-A0A813IMK0-F1
#
_cell.length_a   1.000
_cell.length_b   1.000
_cell.length_c   1.000
_cell.angle_alpha   90.00
_cell.angle_beta   90.00
_cell.angle_gamma   90.00
#
_symmetry.space_group_name_H-M   'P 1'
#
loop_
_entity.id
_entity.type
_entity.pdbx_description
1 polymer ?
#
loop_
_entity_poly.entity_id
_entity_poly.type
_entity_poly.pdbx_seq_one_letter_code
_entity_poly.pdbx_strand_id
1 'polypeptide(L)'
;MEEAWVALPPSLARRLRHAGFGPGEPEVLAQACDVDGGDQASFMVQLGFVEDDVVEFNKAYDGLAVVLTIAESKAALKRKRRSLLRQSYKTMVVEEVGRQAEALRLRSLFARVRVPRSTTGVVGAKWVCKRTTRLHAEVDPNRRAAIELEEKVRWAAEVIKIIKDAKLPIVLAAEMAMDPDRALASCTGRARARTIRKRVREFWKLRGWLLKVHAVLWPQHAGHLVDYLLDRGDEPCARTVPGSVVSAVRFLERCGDVGAESAVADDRLVTAVLQDLTIQLSVGAPATRKAAMYLVVMVLALEFYVVDETNAVYTRVFAWVKLIKLWCSLRHDDCLGVRPELLRLLPRGLEGQLERTKTSGPGRRIRWLPFFVSADATLAGVPWLAVGFELMGQGSFCFARDYLLPMPMESLQGAVAKPVDWAAATAMSRALLVDLKEVGRKEGTWVTVPDSPLFLNKFAATLHSEHSERNWLPSLAALEDVPKIQRDCLGRWMPDASDDYARTARQVVYGIQKLIVKKFQTNPVGLDEDTGKAEMEAYLDKKGLGSLEVKRVMKKLDVKAMLAGDSIVVAPAGQLDPVDALLDNDGFGPASVGSLLGSEAPRARTKYFITYTAKRKISRLHLTGGCHRVPGLDVKDYEFVDDKDQLEWNAFCHSCWRQGRTPEEEDREAILATGGLASELPEQGGDVSSTDESSSTAEDA
;
A
#
# COMPACT_ATOMS: atom_id res chain seq x y z
N MET A 1 26.62 41.59 -32.12
CA MET A 1 27.41 40.39 -32.45
C MET A 1 27.23 40.05 -33.91
N GLU A 2 26.01 39.78 -34.37
CA GLU A 2 25.74 39.58 -35.80
C GLU A 2 26.13 40.78 -36.66
N GLU A 3 25.78 42.01 -36.24
CA GLU A 3 26.18 43.24 -36.94
C GLU A 3 27.71 43.41 -37.04
N ALA A 4 28.43 43.17 -35.94
CA ALA A 4 29.90 43.21 -35.91
C ALA A 4 30.53 42.12 -36.77
N TRP A 5 29.88 40.95 -36.89
CA TRP A 5 30.35 39.83 -37.71
C TRP A 5 30.20 40.12 -39.21
N VAL A 6 29.14 40.83 -39.60
CA VAL A 6 28.91 41.27 -40.99
C VAL A 6 29.92 42.34 -41.41
N ALA A 7 30.38 43.17 -40.46
CA ALA A 7 31.37 44.21 -40.71
C ALA A 7 32.83 43.71 -40.79
N LEU A 8 33.08 42.42 -40.56
CA LEU A 8 34.43 41.85 -40.64
C LEU A 8 34.96 41.85 -42.07
N PRO A 9 36.29 42.03 -42.27
CA PRO A 9 36.93 41.81 -43.55
C PRO A 9 36.56 40.41 -44.11
N PRO A 10 36.17 40.30 -45.39
CA PRO A 10 35.67 39.04 -45.95
C PRO A 10 36.65 37.87 -45.86
N SER A 11 37.96 38.14 -45.90
CA SER A 11 39.02 37.13 -45.74
C SER A 11 39.06 36.58 -44.30
N LEU A 12 38.94 37.44 -43.29
CA LEU A 12 38.87 37.04 -41.88
C LEU A 12 37.58 36.29 -41.55
N ALA A 13 36.43 36.81 -41.98
CA ALA A 13 35.13 36.18 -41.72
C ALA A 13 35.04 34.76 -42.31
N ARG A 14 35.66 34.54 -43.47
CA ARG A 14 35.73 33.21 -44.12
C ARG A 14 36.62 32.25 -43.33
N ARG A 15 37.80 32.71 -42.90
CA ARG A 15 38.76 31.90 -42.13
C ARG A 15 38.22 31.52 -40.75
N LEU A 16 37.55 32.45 -40.05
CA LEU A 16 36.88 32.17 -38.78
C LEU A 16 35.77 31.13 -38.92
N ARG A 17 34.95 31.21 -39.98
CA ARG A 17 33.93 30.18 -40.26
C ARG A 17 34.54 28.82 -40.58
N HIS A 18 35.64 28.78 -41.34
CA HIS A 18 36.36 27.53 -41.61
C HIS A 18 36.96 26.91 -40.34
N ALA A 19 37.41 27.74 -39.40
CA ALA A 19 37.86 27.31 -38.08
C ALA A 19 36.71 26.96 -37.13
N GLY A 20 35.45 26.97 -37.59
CA GLY A 20 34.28 26.57 -36.82
C GLY A 20 33.63 27.67 -35.98
N PHE A 21 34.08 28.92 -36.09
CA PHE A 21 33.51 30.04 -35.33
C PHE A 21 32.36 30.71 -36.08
N GLY A 22 31.30 31.05 -35.34
CA GLY A 22 30.14 31.75 -35.85
C GLY A 22 29.57 32.77 -34.88
N PRO A 23 28.69 33.67 -35.35
CA PRO A 23 28.14 34.76 -34.53
C PRO A 23 27.22 34.28 -33.40
N GLY A 24 26.74 33.03 -33.46
CA GLY A 24 25.88 32.41 -32.45
C GLY A 24 26.62 31.93 -31.20
N GLU A 25 27.94 31.77 -31.25
CA GLU A 25 28.74 31.17 -30.17
C GLU A 25 29.93 32.06 -29.74
N PRO A 26 29.67 33.29 -29.25
CA PRO A 26 30.73 34.25 -28.91
C PRO A 26 31.65 33.75 -27.79
N GLU A 27 31.15 32.91 -26.87
CA GLU A 27 31.97 32.36 -25.78
C GLU A 27 33.09 31.45 -26.27
N VAL A 28 32.83 30.67 -27.32
CA VAL A 28 33.79 29.73 -27.90
C VAL A 28 34.92 30.50 -28.59
N LEU A 29 34.57 31.59 -29.28
CA LEU A 29 35.54 32.48 -29.91
C LEU A 29 36.40 33.24 -28.89
N ALA A 30 35.80 33.78 -27.82
CA ALA A 30 36.54 34.46 -26.76
C ALA A 30 37.50 33.50 -26.04
N GLN A 31 37.07 32.25 -25.80
CA GLN A 31 37.94 31.23 -25.21
C GLN A 31 39.06 30.82 -26.16
N ALA A 32 38.80 30.64 -27.45
CA ALA A 32 39.83 30.24 -28.40
C ALA A 32 40.99 31.24 -28.51
N CYS A 33 40.76 32.53 -28.30
CA CYS A 33 41.83 33.53 -28.18
C CYS A 33 42.55 33.52 -26.82
N ASP A 34 41.88 33.13 -25.73
CA ASP A 34 42.43 33.13 -24.36
C ASP A 34 43.22 31.85 -24.01
N VAL A 35 42.97 30.73 -24.68
CA VAL A 35 43.32 29.37 -24.19
C VAL A 35 44.83 29.08 -24.15
N ASP A 36 45.66 29.77 -24.94
CA ASP A 36 47.11 29.52 -24.98
C ASP A 36 47.96 30.65 -24.38
N GLY A 37 47.35 31.66 -23.76
CA GLY A 37 48.07 32.85 -23.26
C GLY A 37 48.74 33.67 -24.38
N GLY A 38 48.34 33.45 -25.63
CA GLY A 38 48.85 34.13 -26.81
C GLY A 38 48.10 35.44 -27.08
N ASP A 39 48.83 36.45 -27.53
CA ASP A 39 48.25 37.70 -28.03
C ASP A 39 47.39 37.42 -29.27
N GLN A 40 46.42 38.29 -29.56
CA GLN A 40 45.56 38.27 -30.74
C GLN A 40 46.34 38.06 -32.05
N ALA A 41 47.60 38.50 -32.08
CA ALA A 41 48.53 38.29 -33.20
C ALA A 41 48.85 36.81 -33.45
N SER A 42 49.03 36.00 -32.39
CA SER A 42 49.29 34.57 -32.50
C SER A 42 48.08 33.81 -33.05
N PHE A 43 46.87 34.21 -32.65
CA PHE A 43 45.63 33.65 -33.18
C PHE A 43 45.43 34.01 -34.67
N MET A 44 45.80 35.22 -35.07
CA MET A 44 45.81 35.64 -36.47
C MET A 44 46.75 34.78 -37.33
N VAL A 45 47.94 34.44 -36.82
CA VAL A 45 48.88 33.53 -37.49
C VAL A 45 48.30 32.11 -37.59
N GLN A 46 47.62 31.60 -36.56
CA GLN A 46 46.93 30.29 -36.62
C GLN A 46 45.79 30.26 -37.64
N LEU A 47 45.10 31.38 -37.86
CA LEU A 47 44.12 31.54 -38.94
C LEU A 47 44.79 31.68 -40.34
N GLY A 48 46.12 31.60 -40.41
CA GLY A 48 46.92 31.58 -41.62
C GLY A 48 47.22 32.96 -42.21
N PHE A 49 47.15 34.03 -41.43
CA PHE A 49 47.63 35.35 -41.86
C PHE A 49 49.16 35.41 -41.72
N VAL A 50 49.84 36.00 -42.72
CA VAL A 50 51.30 36.13 -42.77
C VAL A 50 51.64 37.62 -42.60
N GLU A 51 52.64 37.94 -41.78
CA GLU A 51 53.00 39.33 -41.44
C GLU A 51 53.52 40.17 -42.62
N ASP A 52 53.87 39.54 -43.75
CA ASP A 52 54.42 40.22 -44.93
C ASP A 52 53.38 41.10 -45.68
N ASP A 53 52.07 40.84 -45.51
CA ASP A 53 50.99 41.74 -45.97
C ASP A 53 50.44 42.56 -44.80
N VAL A 54 51.21 43.58 -44.42
CA VAL A 54 50.95 44.45 -43.28
C VAL A 54 49.57 45.13 -43.37
N VAL A 55 49.06 45.40 -44.58
CA VAL A 55 47.78 46.11 -44.75
C VAL A 55 46.59 45.17 -44.52
N GLU A 56 46.63 43.95 -45.06
CA GLU A 56 45.57 42.96 -44.81
C GLU A 56 45.60 42.47 -43.35
N PHE A 57 46.79 42.23 -42.82
CA PHE A 57 46.98 41.79 -41.44
C PHE A 57 46.37 42.79 -40.44
N ASN A 58 46.70 44.09 -40.56
CA ASN A 58 46.20 45.11 -39.64
C ASN A 58 44.68 45.29 -39.72
N LYS A 59 44.09 45.28 -40.93
CA LYS A 59 42.62 45.37 -41.07
C LYS A 59 41.89 44.19 -40.45
N ALA A 60 42.44 42.98 -40.60
CA ALA A 60 41.87 41.79 -40.00
C ALA A 60 42.10 41.77 -38.48
N TYR A 61 43.26 42.25 -38.00
CA TYR A 61 43.53 42.41 -36.59
C TYR A 61 42.52 43.39 -35.94
N ASP A 62 42.30 44.57 -36.49
CA ASP A 62 41.33 45.52 -35.95
C ASP A 62 39.89 44.95 -35.93
N GLY A 63 39.51 44.25 -37.00
CA GLY A 63 38.19 43.60 -37.09
C GLY A 63 38.00 42.50 -36.03
N LEU A 64 39.02 41.68 -35.80
CA LEU A 64 39.00 40.62 -34.79
C LEU A 64 38.92 41.22 -33.37
N ALA A 65 39.64 42.30 -33.08
CA ALA A 65 39.67 42.96 -31.78
C ALA A 65 38.27 43.43 -31.35
N VAL A 66 37.51 44.02 -32.28
CA VAL A 66 36.13 44.49 -32.04
C VAL A 66 35.21 43.32 -31.70
N VAL A 67 35.32 42.21 -32.43
CA VAL A 67 34.50 41.02 -32.21
C VAL A 67 34.83 40.33 -30.89
N LEU A 68 36.11 40.23 -30.53
CA LEU A 68 36.56 39.65 -29.25
C LEU A 68 36.10 40.47 -28.05
N THR A 69 36.19 41.80 -28.11
CA THR A 69 35.71 42.68 -27.04
C THR A 69 34.22 42.47 -26.74
N ILE A 70 33.40 42.32 -27.79
CA ILE A 70 31.96 42.05 -27.65
C ILE A 70 31.72 40.64 -27.10
N ALA A 71 32.52 39.67 -27.55
CA ALA A 71 32.42 38.27 -27.13
C ALA A 71 32.79 38.09 -25.64
N GLU A 72 33.86 38.73 -25.18
CA GLU A 72 34.31 38.74 -23.79
C GLU A 72 33.29 39.41 -22.87
N SER A 73 32.71 40.54 -23.29
CA SER A 73 31.67 41.24 -22.52
C SER A 73 30.44 40.35 -22.29
N LYS A 74 30.02 39.58 -23.31
CA LYS A 74 28.93 38.61 -23.19
C LYS A 74 29.30 37.42 -22.32
N ALA A 75 30.51 36.89 -22.46
CA ALA A 75 31.03 35.80 -21.63
C ALA A 75 31.10 36.22 -20.15
N ALA A 76 31.55 37.44 -19.85
CA ALA A 76 31.63 37.99 -18.50
C ALA A 76 30.25 38.13 -17.84
N LEU A 77 29.22 38.59 -18.56
CA LEU A 77 27.84 38.65 -18.08
C LEU A 77 27.30 37.28 -17.68
N LYS A 78 27.58 36.24 -18.47
CA LYS A 78 27.15 34.86 -18.17
C LYS A 78 27.92 34.25 -17.01
N ARG A 79 29.23 34.52 -16.88
CA ARG A 79 30.04 34.16 -15.70
C ARG A 79 29.50 34.84 -14.42
N LYS A 80 29.12 36.12 -14.50
CA LYS A 80 28.51 36.87 -13.38
C LYS A 80 27.16 36.28 -12.98
N ARG A 81 26.30 35.89 -13.94
CA ARG A 81 25.05 35.14 -13.67
C ARG A 81 25.30 33.80 -12.97
N ARG A 82 26.29 33.01 -13.42
CA ARG A 82 26.68 31.74 -12.78
C ARG A 82 27.24 31.94 -11.36
N SER A 83 27.98 33.03 -11.14
CA SER A 83 28.51 33.40 -9.81
C SER A 83 27.39 33.77 -8.84
N LEU A 84 26.41 34.57 -9.28
CA LEU A 84 25.24 34.94 -8.48
C LEU A 84 24.39 33.72 -8.09
N LEU A 85 24.24 32.74 -8.99
CA LEU A 85 23.59 31.46 -8.71
C LEU A 85 24.35 30.60 -7.70
N ARG A 86 25.69 30.65 -7.68
CA ARG A 86 26.51 29.97 -6.66
C ARG A 86 26.45 30.69 -5.31
N GLN A 87 26.36 32.01 -5.31
CA GLN A 87 26.30 32.80 -4.08
C GLN A 87 24.94 32.65 -3.38
N SER A 88 23.82 32.60 -4.13
CA SER A 88 22.50 32.26 -3.59
C SER A 88 22.42 30.82 -3.07
N TYR A 89 23.12 29.88 -3.70
CA TYR A 89 23.24 28.50 -3.22
C TYR A 89 23.99 28.40 -1.89
N LYS A 90 25.04 29.21 -1.68
CA LYS A 90 25.78 29.26 -0.40
C LYS A 90 24.94 29.85 0.74
N THR A 91 24.14 30.89 0.50
CA THR A 91 23.24 31.45 1.52
C THR A 91 22.10 30.49 1.88
N MET A 92 21.55 29.74 0.92
CA MET A 92 20.54 28.71 1.20
C MET A 92 21.08 27.55 2.06
N VAL A 93 22.33 27.13 1.86
CA VAL A 93 22.95 26.05 2.66
C VAL A 93 23.15 26.48 4.12
N VAL A 94 23.47 27.75 4.38
CA VAL A 94 23.62 28.29 5.74
C VAL A 94 22.26 28.38 6.46
N GLU A 95 21.18 28.73 5.76
CA GLU A 95 19.82 28.71 6.32
C GLU A 95 19.26 27.29 6.56
N GLU A 96 19.65 26.31 5.73
CA GLU A 96 19.26 24.90 5.90
C GLU A 96 19.93 24.24 7.12
N VAL A 97 21.18 24.61 7.43
CA VAL A 97 21.90 24.17 8.64
C VAL A 97 21.24 24.74 9.92
N GLY A 98 20.73 25.97 9.86
CA GLY A 98 19.91 26.56 10.93
C GLY A 98 18.61 25.80 11.20
N ARG A 99 17.89 25.38 10.14
CA ARG A 99 16.66 24.58 10.24
C ARG A 99 16.91 23.13 10.71
N GLN A 100 18.07 22.55 10.40
CA GLN A 100 18.44 21.21 10.90
C GLN A 100 18.77 21.19 12.40
N ALA A 101 19.32 22.28 12.95
CA ALA A 101 19.57 22.40 14.39
C ALA A 101 18.25 22.42 15.20
N GLU A 102 17.18 23.01 14.65
CA GLU A 102 15.86 23.06 15.28
C GLU A 102 15.13 21.70 15.21
N ALA A 103 15.32 20.94 14.12
CA ALA A 103 14.82 19.57 13.99
C ALA A 103 15.52 18.57 14.95
N LEU A 104 16.79 18.80 15.29
CA LEU A 104 17.53 18.04 16.31
C LEU A 104 17.02 18.32 17.73
N ARG A 105 16.63 19.56 18.03
CA ARG A 105 15.96 19.91 19.30
C ARG A 105 14.62 19.19 19.46
N LEU A 106 13.82 19.09 18.41
CA LEU A 106 12.54 18.35 18.42
C LEU A 106 12.71 16.83 18.57
N ARG A 107 13.83 16.25 18.12
CA ARG A 107 14.14 14.82 18.34
C ARG A 107 14.43 14.48 19.80
N SER A 108 14.99 15.41 20.57
CA SER A 108 15.24 15.20 22.01
C SER A 108 13.97 15.13 22.86
N LEU A 109 12.85 15.67 22.36
CA LEU A 109 11.53 15.64 23.01
C LEU A 109 10.78 14.31 22.80
N PHE A 110 11.17 13.49 21.82
CA PHE A 110 10.54 12.18 21.55
C PHE A 110 11.29 10.98 22.18
N ALA A 111 12.38 11.21 22.91
CA ALA A 111 13.18 10.16 23.54
C ALA A 111 12.64 9.66 24.89
N ARG A 112 11.47 10.12 25.35
CA ARG A 112 10.86 9.68 26.63
C ARG A 112 9.47 9.08 26.42
N VAL A 113 9.40 7.94 25.74
CA VAL A 113 8.28 7.01 25.86
C VAL A 113 8.85 5.64 26.20
N ARG A 114 8.94 5.34 27.50
CA ARG A 114 9.19 3.97 28.00
C ARG A 114 7.95 3.13 27.71
N VAL A 115 8.10 2.12 26.88
CA VAL A 115 7.08 1.06 26.70
C VAL A 115 7.37 -0.03 27.74
N PRO A 116 6.40 -0.45 28.58
CA PRO A 116 6.62 -1.57 29.48
C PRO A 116 6.75 -2.86 28.68
N ARG A 117 7.73 -3.68 29.05
CA ARG A 117 7.87 -5.07 28.60
C ARG A 117 6.75 -5.90 29.27
N SER A 118 5.99 -6.66 28.48
CA SER A 118 5.29 -7.84 29.02
C SER A 118 5.89 -9.09 28.38
N THR A 119 6.64 -9.81 29.20
CA THR A 119 6.94 -11.23 29.08
C THR A 119 5.70 -12.02 29.45
N THR A 120 5.31 -12.97 28.58
CA THR A 120 4.73 -14.30 28.84
C THR A 120 3.97 -14.77 27.60
N GLY A 121 4.24 -16.01 27.20
CA GLY A 121 3.73 -16.63 25.99
C GLY A 121 2.35 -17.25 26.18
N VAL A 122 1.49 -17.05 25.18
CA VAL A 122 0.63 -18.03 24.48
C VAL A 122 0.40 -17.42 23.10
N VAL A 123 0.59 -18.18 22.01
CA VAL A 123 0.48 -17.69 20.63
C VAL A 123 -1.00 -17.57 20.21
N GLY A 124 -1.72 -16.61 20.79
CA GLY A 124 -3.02 -16.13 20.27
C GLY A 124 -2.85 -14.95 19.32
N ALA A 125 -3.69 -14.82 18.29
CA ALA A 125 -3.71 -13.63 17.44
C ALA A 125 -4.07 -12.40 18.30
N LYS A 126 -3.16 -11.42 18.40
CA LYS A 126 -3.41 -10.21 19.18
C LYS A 126 -4.43 -9.33 18.44
N TRP A 127 -5.69 -9.36 18.87
CA TRP A 127 -6.69 -8.34 18.56
C TRP A 127 -6.13 -6.98 19.01
N VAL A 128 -5.71 -6.14 18.06
CA VAL A 128 -4.93 -4.93 18.34
C VAL A 128 -5.78 -3.91 19.11
N CYS A 129 -5.58 -3.84 20.43
CA CYS A 129 -6.21 -2.83 21.29
C CYS A 129 -5.31 -1.62 21.60
N LYS A 130 -4.05 -1.59 21.16
CA LYS A 130 -3.03 -0.60 21.60
C LYS A 130 -3.20 0.85 21.12
N ARG A 131 -4.42 1.29 20.81
CA ARG A 131 -4.77 2.70 20.53
C ARG A 131 -5.94 3.21 21.37
N THR A 132 -6.12 2.66 22.57
CA THR A 132 -7.06 3.12 23.61
C THR A 132 -6.47 4.16 24.56
N THR A 133 -5.33 4.79 24.26
CA THR A 133 -4.81 5.87 25.10
C THR A 133 -5.38 7.22 24.66
N ARG A 134 -6.62 7.47 25.09
CA ARG A 134 -7.28 8.76 25.39
C ARG A 134 -8.74 8.74 24.94
N LEU A 135 -9.59 9.15 25.86
CA LEU A 135 -10.99 9.56 25.73
C LEU A 135 -12.02 8.44 25.96
N HIS A 136 -12.60 8.44 27.16
CA HIS A 136 -14.05 8.32 27.27
C HIS A 136 -14.64 9.41 26.38
N ALA A 137 -15.24 9.03 25.25
CA ALA A 137 -15.97 9.96 24.41
C ALA A 137 -17.35 10.17 25.04
N GLU A 138 -17.76 11.43 25.21
CA GLU A 138 -19.18 11.76 25.37
C GLU A 138 -19.98 11.04 24.27
N VAL A 139 -21.10 10.43 24.65
CA VAL A 139 -21.97 9.68 23.74
C VAL A 139 -22.79 10.69 22.93
N ASP A 140 -22.15 11.34 21.96
CA ASP A 140 -22.84 12.08 20.91
C ASP A 140 -23.20 11.11 19.77
N PRO A 141 -24.50 10.88 19.48
CA PRO A 141 -24.94 9.99 18.41
C PRO A 141 -24.41 10.37 17.02
N ASN A 142 -24.04 11.65 16.82
CA ASN A 142 -23.53 12.19 15.55
C ASN A 142 -22.03 12.51 15.60
N ARG A 143 -21.28 11.94 16.55
CA ARG A 143 -19.87 12.27 16.77
C ARG A 143 -19.01 12.11 15.52
N ARG A 144 -19.27 11.09 14.68
CA ARG A 144 -18.51 10.89 13.43
C ARG A 144 -18.77 12.04 12.46
N ALA A 145 -20.03 12.45 12.27
CA ALA A 145 -20.38 13.57 11.41
C ALA A 145 -19.67 14.86 11.84
N ALA A 146 -19.58 15.11 13.15
CA ALA A 146 -18.83 16.24 13.70
C ALA A 146 -17.32 16.13 13.37
N ILE A 147 -16.70 14.97 13.60
CA ILE A 147 -15.27 14.73 13.28
C ILE A 147 -15.00 14.92 11.77
N GLU A 148 -15.87 14.44 10.89
CA GLU A 148 -15.72 14.61 9.44
C GLU A 148 -15.84 16.08 9.02
N LEU A 149 -16.72 16.85 9.67
CA LEU A 149 -16.86 18.28 9.45
C LEU A 149 -15.62 19.05 9.95
N GLU A 150 -15.13 18.74 11.16
CA GLU A 150 -13.89 19.29 11.69
C GLU A 150 -12.69 19.01 10.76
N GLU A 151 -12.56 17.78 10.27
CA GLU A 151 -11.53 17.44 9.29
C GLU A 151 -11.72 18.22 7.98
N LYS A 152 -12.96 18.39 7.50
CA LYS A 152 -13.24 19.15 6.28
C LYS A 152 -12.83 20.61 6.45
N VAL A 153 -13.22 21.25 7.56
CA VAL A 153 -12.87 22.63 7.88
C VAL A 153 -11.35 22.79 7.95
N ARG A 154 -10.66 21.87 8.63
CA ARG A 154 -9.19 21.87 8.70
C ARG A 154 -8.52 21.82 7.33
N TRP A 155 -8.95 20.93 6.44
CA TRP A 155 -8.36 20.84 5.10
C TRP A 155 -8.80 21.95 4.16
N ALA A 156 -10.00 22.49 4.34
CA ALA A 156 -10.44 23.68 3.61
C ALA A 156 -9.57 24.90 3.96
N ALA A 157 -9.19 25.06 5.22
CA ALA A 157 -8.23 26.10 5.63
C ALA A 157 -6.87 25.97 4.91
N GLU A 158 -6.37 24.74 4.71
CA GLU A 158 -5.14 24.52 3.92
C GLU A 158 -5.31 24.87 2.44
N VAL A 159 -6.50 24.62 1.85
CA VAL A 159 -6.81 25.08 0.50
C VAL A 159 -6.82 26.60 0.43
N ILE A 160 -7.46 27.28 1.38
CA ILE A 160 -7.51 28.75 1.43
C ILE A 160 -6.11 29.34 1.51
N LYS A 161 -5.20 28.76 2.32
CA LYS A 161 -3.79 29.18 2.35
C LYS A 161 -3.14 29.09 0.98
N ILE A 162 -3.30 27.97 0.28
CA ILE A 162 -2.75 27.80 -1.08
C ILE A 162 -3.32 28.84 -2.04
N ILE A 163 -4.64 29.07 -2.01
CA ILE A 163 -5.34 30.03 -2.87
C ILE A 163 -4.85 31.46 -2.60
N LYS A 164 -4.72 31.87 -1.33
CA LYS A 164 -4.21 33.19 -0.92
C LYS A 164 -2.74 33.36 -1.33
N ASP A 165 -1.89 32.37 -1.05
CA ASP A 165 -0.46 32.39 -1.42
C ASP A 165 -0.26 32.51 -2.94
N ALA A 166 -1.10 31.83 -3.72
CA ALA A 166 -1.06 31.84 -5.17
C ALA A 166 -1.81 33.03 -5.81
N LYS A 167 -2.48 33.87 -5.00
CA LYS A 167 -3.30 35.02 -5.44
C LYS A 167 -4.31 34.65 -6.53
N LEU A 168 -5.03 33.54 -6.34
CA LEU A 168 -6.01 33.07 -7.34
C LEU A 168 -7.27 33.97 -7.39
N PRO A 169 -7.99 34.00 -8.53
CA PRO A 169 -9.10 34.93 -8.77
C PRO A 169 -10.18 34.99 -7.68
N ILE A 170 -10.53 33.85 -7.07
CA ILE A 170 -11.56 33.79 -6.02
C ILE A 170 -11.26 34.69 -4.81
N VAL A 171 -9.98 35.03 -4.56
CA VAL A 171 -9.61 35.90 -3.44
C VAL A 171 -10.21 37.29 -3.63
N LEU A 172 -10.10 37.85 -4.83
CA LEU A 172 -10.66 39.16 -5.18
C LEU A 172 -12.19 39.13 -5.09
N ALA A 173 -12.82 38.08 -5.61
CA ALA A 173 -14.27 37.92 -5.54
C ALA A 173 -14.77 37.79 -4.09
N ALA A 174 -14.02 37.11 -3.22
CA ALA A 174 -14.37 36.96 -1.82
C ALA A 174 -14.19 38.27 -1.03
N GLU A 175 -13.18 39.08 -1.34
CA GLU A 175 -12.97 40.41 -0.73
C GLU A 175 -14.13 41.38 -1.01
N MET A 176 -14.88 41.17 -2.09
CA MET A 176 -16.09 41.94 -2.41
C MET A 176 -17.32 41.49 -1.61
N ALA A 177 -17.27 40.33 -0.93
CA ALA A 177 -18.36 39.84 -0.11
C ALA A 177 -18.35 40.50 1.29
N MET A 178 -19.53 40.57 1.93
CA MET A 178 -19.66 41.09 3.30
C MET A 178 -18.85 40.30 4.34
N ASP A 179 -18.63 39.01 4.09
CA ASP A 179 -17.82 38.12 4.92
C ASP A 179 -16.87 37.31 4.02
N PRO A 180 -15.66 37.82 3.75
CA PRO A 180 -14.70 37.18 2.86
C PRO A 180 -14.27 35.79 3.32
N ASP A 181 -14.08 35.59 4.63
CA ASP A 181 -13.61 34.31 5.16
C ASP A 181 -14.68 33.22 5.05
N ARG A 182 -15.95 33.55 5.28
CA ARG A 182 -17.06 32.62 5.06
C ARG A 182 -17.28 32.31 3.58
N ALA A 183 -17.09 33.29 2.70
CA ALA A 183 -17.13 33.06 1.26
C ALA A 183 -16.02 32.08 0.83
N LEU A 184 -14.78 32.31 1.26
CA LEU A 184 -13.65 31.42 0.97
C LEU A 184 -13.79 30.03 1.60
N ALA A 185 -14.38 29.91 2.79
CA ALA A 185 -14.67 28.61 3.41
C ALA A 185 -15.54 27.70 2.52
N SER A 186 -16.32 28.29 1.62
CA SER A 186 -17.20 27.58 0.70
C SER A 186 -16.50 27.08 -0.58
N CYS A 187 -15.26 27.48 -0.86
CA CYS A 187 -14.54 27.18 -2.12
C CYS A 187 -14.36 25.68 -2.40
N THR A 188 -14.28 24.86 -1.35
CA THR A 188 -14.14 23.40 -1.49
C THR A 188 -15.46 22.67 -1.82
N GLY A 189 -16.59 23.40 -1.78
CA GLY A 189 -17.91 22.92 -2.16
C GLY A 189 -18.30 21.59 -1.51
N ARG A 190 -18.70 20.63 -2.35
CA ARG A 190 -19.15 19.28 -1.94
C ARG A 190 -18.00 18.26 -1.79
N ALA A 191 -16.74 18.70 -1.85
CA ALA A 191 -15.59 17.81 -1.67
C ALA A 191 -15.52 17.29 -0.22
N ARG A 192 -15.12 16.03 -0.06
CA ARG A 192 -14.92 15.42 1.27
C ARG A 192 -13.55 15.77 1.82
N ALA A 193 -13.41 15.78 3.14
CA ALA A 193 -12.14 15.96 3.84
C ALA A 193 -11.02 15.08 3.26
N ARG A 194 -11.28 13.78 3.05
CA ARG A 194 -10.30 12.84 2.45
C ARG A 194 -9.88 13.24 1.03
N THR A 195 -10.80 13.74 0.21
CA THR A 195 -10.49 14.23 -1.15
C THR A 195 -9.64 15.48 -1.09
N ILE A 196 -10.03 16.46 -0.26
CA ILE A 196 -9.30 17.71 -0.08
C ILE A 196 -7.88 17.41 0.41
N ARG A 197 -7.75 16.62 1.49
CA ARG A 197 -6.47 16.11 2.01
C ARG A 197 -5.60 15.50 0.92
N LYS A 198 -6.16 14.63 0.08
CA LYS A 198 -5.41 13.98 -1.02
C LYS A 198 -4.92 15.02 -2.04
N ARG A 199 -5.77 15.96 -2.47
CA ARG A 199 -5.40 16.98 -3.47
C ARG A 199 -4.37 17.96 -2.92
N VAL A 200 -4.57 18.46 -1.71
CA VAL A 200 -3.63 19.37 -1.02
C VAL A 200 -2.26 18.72 -0.87
N ARG A 201 -2.18 17.49 -0.36
CA ARG A 201 -0.90 16.79 -0.19
C ARG A 201 -0.18 16.51 -1.51
N GLU A 202 -0.93 16.17 -2.55
CA GLU A 202 -0.34 15.95 -3.87
C GLU A 202 0.19 17.26 -4.45
N PHE A 203 -0.58 18.34 -4.31
CA PHE A 203 -0.15 19.67 -4.72
C PHE A 203 1.07 20.18 -3.94
N TRP A 204 1.19 19.90 -2.64
CA TRP A 204 2.38 20.30 -1.87
C TRP A 204 3.68 19.70 -2.41
N LYS A 205 3.64 18.50 -3.00
CA LYS A 205 4.81 17.92 -3.66
C LYS A 205 5.19 18.74 -4.90
N LEU A 206 4.21 19.06 -5.74
CA LEU A 206 4.39 19.93 -6.91
C LEU A 206 4.89 21.32 -6.48
N ARG A 207 4.25 21.98 -5.51
CA ARG A 207 4.66 23.28 -4.97
C ARG A 207 6.10 23.24 -4.45
N GLY A 208 6.49 22.17 -3.76
CA GLY A 208 7.86 21.98 -3.28
C GLY A 208 8.88 21.84 -4.42
N TRP A 209 8.49 21.23 -5.54
CA TRP A 209 9.31 21.17 -6.75
C TRP A 209 9.36 22.52 -7.48
N LEU A 210 8.21 23.18 -7.68
CA LEU A 210 8.11 24.50 -8.31
C LEU A 210 8.97 25.56 -7.61
N LEU A 211 8.97 25.55 -6.28
CA LEU A 211 9.80 26.44 -5.48
C LEU A 211 11.30 26.21 -5.70
N LYS A 212 11.72 24.96 -5.85
CA LYS A 212 13.13 24.60 -6.02
C LYS A 212 13.64 24.86 -7.43
N VAL A 213 12.82 24.61 -8.44
CA VAL A 213 13.23 24.65 -9.85
C VAL A 213 12.94 26.01 -10.48
N HIS A 214 11.78 26.60 -10.18
CA HIS A 214 11.30 27.81 -10.86
C HIS A 214 11.09 29.01 -9.90
N ALA A 215 11.32 28.84 -8.59
CA ALA A 215 11.08 29.86 -7.57
C ALA A 215 9.65 30.44 -7.57
N VAL A 216 8.66 29.65 -7.97
CA VAL A 216 7.24 30.02 -7.97
C VAL A 216 6.42 29.13 -7.04
N LEU A 217 5.31 29.67 -6.54
CA LEU A 217 4.39 28.98 -5.63
C LEU A 217 3.24 28.23 -6.34
N TRP A 218 2.99 28.60 -7.61
CA TRP A 218 1.88 28.14 -8.43
C TRP A 218 2.35 27.97 -9.88
N PRO A 219 1.85 26.97 -10.64
CA PRO A 219 2.19 26.84 -12.05
C PRO A 219 1.63 28.02 -12.87
N GLN A 220 2.51 28.83 -13.44
CA GLN A 220 2.12 30.03 -14.21
C GLN A 220 1.75 29.71 -15.67
N HIS A 221 2.21 28.57 -16.19
CA HIS A 221 1.92 28.09 -17.53
C HIS A 221 2.01 26.56 -17.58
N ALA A 222 1.51 25.96 -18.66
CA ALA A 222 1.48 24.51 -18.87
C ALA A 222 2.86 23.86 -18.73
N GLY A 223 3.94 24.52 -19.21
CA GLY A 223 5.31 24.02 -19.11
C GLY A 223 5.73 23.58 -17.71
N HIS A 224 5.43 24.36 -16.67
CA HIS A 224 5.76 23.99 -15.28
C HIS A 224 5.13 22.67 -14.84
N LEU A 225 3.90 22.38 -15.30
CA LEU A 225 3.21 21.14 -14.98
C LEU A 225 3.75 20.00 -15.85
N VAL A 226 4.05 20.25 -17.12
CA VAL A 226 4.67 19.27 -18.03
C VAL A 226 6.02 18.80 -17.50
N ASP A 227 6.92 19.72 -17.17
CA ASP A 227 8.26 19.41 -16.65
C ASP A 227 8.17 18.55 -15.39
N TYR A 228 7.29 18.93 -14.45
CA TYR A 228 7.07 18.11 -13.25
C TYR A 228 6.51 16.72 -13.58
N LEU A 229 5.60 16.59 -14.55
CA LEU A 229 5.05 15.29 -14.94
C LEU A 229 6.10 14.39 -15.58
N LEU A 230 6.99 14.96 -16.42
CA LEU A 230 8.10 14.24 -17.04
C LEU A 230 9.11 13.77 -15.99
N ASP A 231 9.55 14.66 -15.09
CA ASP A 231 10.40 14.30 -13.94
C ASP A 231 9.76 13.18 -13.10
N ARG A 232 8.44 13.25 -12.89
CA ARG A 232 7.69 12.21 -12.16
C ARG A 232 7.64 10.88 -12.90
N GLY A 233 7.68 10.91 -14.23
CA GLY A 233 7.70 9.75 -15.12
C GLY A 233 9.06 9.06 -15.17
N ASP A 234 10.14 9.84 -15.12
CA ASP A 234 11.52 9.33 -15.09
C ASP A 234 11.84 8.60 -13.77
N GLU A 235 11.17 8.96 -12.68
CA GLU A 235 11.23 8.23 -11.43
C GLU A 235 10.33 6.98 -11.44
N PRO A 236 10.68 5.91 -10.68
CA PRO A 236 9.77 4.79 -10.46
C PRO A 236 8.42 5.26 -9.89
N CYS A 237 7.40 5.28 -10.75
CA CYS A 237 6.08 5.77 -10.39
C CYS A 237 4.98 4.87 -10.93
N ALA A 238 3.88 4.79 -10.18
CA ALA A 238 2.70 4.06 -10.65
C ALA A 238 1.98 4.91 -11.72
N ARG A 239 1.44 4.26 -12.76
CA ARG A 239 0.65 4.90 -13.85
C ARG A 239 -0.45 5.86 -13.40
N THR A 240 -0.93 5.75 -12.16
CA THR A 240 -2.00 6.60 -11.61
C THR A 240 -1.50 7.90 -10.97
N VAL A 241 -0.19 8.03 -10.75
CA VAL A 241 0.42 9.20 -10.09
C VAL A 241 0.30 10.46 -10.97
N PRO A 242 0.69 10.46 -12.26
CA PRO A 242 0.53 11.63 -13.13
C PRO A 242 -0.89 12.18 -13.14
N GLY A 243 -1.89 11.29 -13.32
CA GLY A 243 -3.29 11.69 -13.31
C GLY A 243 -3.77 12.23 -11.96
N SER A 244 -3.18 11.78 -10.85
CA SER A 244 -3.47 12.31 -9.51
C SER A 244 -2.95 13.73 -9.32
N VAL A 245 -1.78 14.06 -9.88
CA VAL A 245 -1.18 15.40 -9.87
C VAL A 245 -2.04 16.37 -10.67
N VAL A 246 -2.32 16.07 -11.94
CA VAL A 246 -3.17 16.93 -12.81
C VAL A 246 -4.54 17.14 -12.17
N SER A 247 -5.14 16.08 -11.61
CA SER A 247 -6.42 16.19 -10.91
C SER A 247 -6.36 17.01 -9.60
N ALA A 248 -5.19 17.17 -8.98
CA ALA A 248 -5.00 18.03 -7.83
C ALA A 248 -4.90 19.50 -8.22
N VAL A 249 -4.16 19.81 -9.28
CA VAL A 249 -4.10 21.16 -9.88
C VAL A 249 -5.51 21.58 -10.33
N ARG A 250 -6.19 20.75 -11.13
CA ARG A 250 -7.59 20.97 -11.56
C ARG A 250 -8.57 21.17 -10.41
N PHE A 251 -8.32 20.53 -9.26
CA PHE A 251 -9.18 20.73 -8.09
C PHE A 251 -8.95 22.12 -7.46
N LEU A 252 -7.69 22.54 -7.33
CA LEU A 252 -7.33 23.84 -6.77
C LEU A 252 -7.68 25.00 -7.71
N GLU A 253 -7.52 24.83 -9.02
CA GLU A 253 -7.98 25.78 -10.03
C GLU A 253 -9.48 26.06 -9.88
N ARG A 254 -10.29 25.01 -9.76
CA ARG A 254 -11.74 25.15 -9.51
C ARG A 254 -12.06 25.79 -8.17
N CYS A 255 -11.30 25.48 -7.11
CA CYS A 255 -11.50 26.16 -5.82
C CYS A 255 -11.04 27.62 -5.87
N GLY A 256 -10.09 27.94 -6.74
CA GLY A 256 -9.51 29.27 -6.94
C GLY A 256 -10.26 30.13 -7.97
N ASP A 257 -11.34 29.61 -8.56
CA ASP A 257 -12.08 30.22 -9.66
C ASP A 257 -11.20 30.60 -10.88
N VAL A 258 -10.25 29.72 -11.20
CA VAL A 258 -9.41 29.88 -12.40
C VAL A 258 -10.25 29.56 -13.64
N GLY A 259 -10.38 30.54 -14.53
CA GLY A 259 -11.13 30.39 -15.78
C GLY A 259 -10.52 29.33 -16.72
N ALA A 260 -11.36 28.77 -17.60
CA ALA A 260 -10.96 27.67 -18.49
C ALA A 260 -9.75 27.99 -19.38
N GLU A 261 -9.60 29.24 -19.82
CA GLU A 261 -8.48 29.68 -20.65
C GLU A 261 -7.15 29.76 -19.89
N SER A 262 -7.19 29.94 -18.57
CA SER A 262 -6.01 30.03 -17.71
C SER A 262 -5.73 28.73 -16.95
N ALA A 263 -6.56 27.70 -17.12
CA ALA A 263 -6.44 26.44 -16.43
C ALA A 263 -5.32 25.59 -17.04
N VAL A 264 -4.18 25.51 -16.37
CA VAL A 264 -3.02 24.74 -16.83
C VAL A 264 -3.29 23.23 -16.80
N ALA A 265 -4.18 22.75 -15.92
CA ALA A 265 -4.47 21.32 -15.85
C ALA A 265 -5.28 20.79 -17.04
N ASP A 266 -5.98 21.68 -17.76
CA ASP A 266 -6.80 21.39 -18.94
C ASP A 266 -6.10 21.78 -20.26
N ASP A 267 -4.85 22.25 -20.18
CA ASP A 267 -4.02 22.55 -21.35
C ASP A 267 -3.81 21.30 -22.23
N ARG A 268 -3.77 21.52 -23.55
CA ARG A 268 -3.64 20.44 -24.54
C ARG A 268 -2.33 19.68 -24.38
N LEU A 269 -1.23 20.37 -24.11
CA LEU A 269 0.09 19.75 -23.94
C LEU A 269 0.13 18.92 -22.66
N VAL A 270 -0.40 19.44 -21.55
CA VAL A 270 -0.50 18.69 -20.28
C VAL A 270 -1.32 17.41 -20.47
N THR A 271 -2.43 17.51 -21.21
CA THR A 271 -3.29 16.35 -21.51
C THR A 271 -2.56 15.32 -22.36
N ALA A 272 -1.84 15.75 -23.40
CA ALA A 272 -1.05 14.86 -24.25
C ALA A 272 0.06 14.14 -23.48
N VAL A 273 0.85 14.88 -22.68
CA VAL A 273 1.91 14.32 -21.83
C VAL A 273 1.35 13.35 -20.80
N LEU A 274 0.21 13.68 -20.18
CA LEU A 274 -0.45 12.77 -19.24
C LEU A 274 -0.85 11.44 -19.92
N GLN A 275 -1.39 11.49 -21.14
CA GLN A 275 -1.77 10.30 -21.89
C GLN A 275 -0.54 9.47 -22.27
N ASP A 276 0.51 10.10 -22.76
CA ASP A 276 1.77 9.44 -23.12
C ASP A 276 2.42 8.76 -21.91
N LEU A 277 2.59 9.48 -20.80
CA LEU A 277 3.08 8.89 -19.54
C LEU A 277 2.19 7.75 -19.05
N THR A 278 0.87 7.86 -19.21
CA THR A 278 -0.04 6.77 -18.83
C THR A 278 0.21 5.52 -19.67
N ILE A 279 0.49 5.67 -20.97
CA ILE A 279 0.83 4.56 -21.88
C ILE A 279 2.19 3.98 -21.48
N GLN A 280 3.23 4.80 -21.37
CA GLN A 280 4.58 4.37 -21.02
C GLN A 280 4.63 3.63 -19.68
N LEU A 281 4.00 4.20 -18.64
CA LEU A 281 3.94 3.58 -17.31
C LEU A 281 3.00 2.38 -17.22
N SER A 282 2.22 2.10 -18.28
CA SER A 282 1.41 0.88 -18.37
C SER A 282 2.18 -0.27 -19.00
N VAL A 283 3.25 0.00 -19.75
CA VAL A 283 4.12 -1.05 -20.33
C VAL A 283 4.81 -1.80 -19.18
N GLY A 284 4.60 -3.12 -19.11
CA GLY A 284 5.15 -3.96 -18.04
C GLY A 284 4.51 -3.74 -16.65
N ALA A 285 3.47 -2.90 -16.54
CA ALA A 285 2.78 -2.71 -15.27
C ALA A 285 2.03 -3.99 -14.87
N PRO A 286 2.11 -4.41 -13.59
CA PRO A 286 1.37 -5.57 -13.13
C PRO A 286 -0.13 -5.33 -13.28
N ALA A 287 -0.87 -6.39 -13.60
CA ALA A 287 -2.31 -6.35 -13.70
C ALA A 287 -2.94 -5.76 -12.42
N THR A 288 -3.98 -4.95 -12.57
CA THR A 288 -4.68 -4.37 -11.43
C THR A 288 -5.27 -5.48 -10.57
N ARG A 289 -4.71 -5.66 -9.36
CA ARG A 289 -5.18 -6.68 -8.43
C ARG A 289 -6.58 -6.34 -7.94
N LYS A 290 -7.54 -7.24 -8.15
CA LYS A 290 -8.86 -7.20 -7.51
C LYS A 290 -8.76 -7.82 -6.11
N ALA A 291 -9.68 -7.50 -5.22
CA ALA A 291 -9.73 -8.16 -3.91
C ALA A 291 -10.12 -9.63 -4.09
N ALA A 292 -9.36 -10.54 -3.49
CA ALA A 292 -9.68 -11.97 -3.50
C ALA A 292 -11.07 -12.21 -2.89
N MET A 293 -11.85 -13.11 -3.49
CA MET A 293 -13.19 -13.46 -3.01
C MET A 293 -13.11 -14.38 -1.78
N TYR A 294 -14.11 -14.33 -0.89
CA TYR A 294 -14.25 -15.32 0.18
C TYR A 294 -14.63 -16.69 -0.41
N LEU A 295 -14.21 -17.76 0.26
CA LEU A 295 -14.66 -19.10 -0.09
C LEU A 295 -15.90 -19.48 0.72
N VAL A 296 -16.77 -20.35 0.20
CA VAL A 296 -18.01 -20.82 0.82
C VAL A 296 -17.74 -21.40 2.20
N VAL A 297 -16.65 -22.14 2.36
CA VAL A 297 -16.22 -22.67 3.66
C VAL A 297 -15.97 -21.57 4.68
N MET A 298 -15.41 -20.43 4.27
CA MET A 298 -15.21 -19.29 5.16
C MET A 298 -16.55 -18.68 5.58
N VAL A 299 -17.55 -18.67 4.68
CA VAL A 299 -18.91 -18.19 5.00
C VAL A 299 -19.57 -19.12 6.01
N LEU A 300 -19.52 -20.45 5.80
CA LEU A 300 -20.00 -21.45 6.75
C LEU A 300 -19.35 -21.28 8.13
N ALA A 301 -18.01 -21.15 8.16
CA ALA A 301 -17.27 -20.97 9.41
C ALA A 301 -17.66 -19.68 10.14
N LEU A 302 -17.90 -18.59 9.40
CA LEU A 302 -18.40 -17.34 9.98
C LEU A 302 -19.81 -17.49 10.56
N GLU A 303 -20.73 -18.17 9.87
CA GLU A 303 -22.09 -18.41 10.38
C GLU A 303 -22.05 -19.18 11.70
N PHE A 304 -21.23 -20.23 11.79
CA PHE A 304 -21.00 -20.96 13.04
C PHE A 304 -20.33 -20.10 14.11
N TYR A 305 -19.36 -19.27 13.74
CA TYR A 305 -18.65 -18.40 14.67
C TYR A 305 -19.60 -17.44 15.40
N VAL A 306 -20.62 -16.92 14.70
CA VAL A 306 -21.62 -16.02 15.31
C VAL A 306 -22.47 -16.73 16.37
N VAL A 307 -22.85 -17.99 16.12
CA VAL A 307 -23.73 -18.74 17.03
C VAL A 307 -22.99 -19.44 18.17
N ASP A 308 -21.69 -19.67 18.03
CA ASP A 308 -20.85 -20.30 19.06
C ASP A 308 -20.64 -19.38 20.27
N GLU A 309 -21.31 -19.70 21.37
CA GLU A 309 -21.29 -18.95 22.63
C GLU A 309 -19.95 -19.04 23.38
N THR A 310 -19.06 -19.96 23.00
CA THR A 310 -17.71 -20.04 23.57
C THR A 310 -16.82 -18.89 23.11
N ASN A 311 -17.16 -18.24 22.00
CA ASN A 311 -16.45 -17.08 21.47
C ASN A 311 -16.84 -15.80 22.20
N ALA A 312 -15.89 -14.87 22.33
CA ALA A 312 -16.14 -13.57 22.94
C ALA A 312 -17.22 -12.77 22.19
N VAL A 313 -18.07 -12.06 22.92
CA VAL A 313 -19.25 -11.37 22.35
C VAL A 313 -18.88 -10.42 21.21
N TYR A 314 -17.78 -9.66 21.36
CA TYR A 314 -17.36 -8.72 20.31
C TYR A 314 -16.94 -9.42 19.03
N THR A 315 -16.22 -10.54 19.11
CA THR A 315 -15.75 -11.22 17.91
C THR A 315 -16.92 -11.86 17.15
N ARG A 316 -17.94 -12.34 17.87
CA ARG A 316 -19.23 -12.80 17.31
C ARG A 316 -19.96 -11.67 16.58
N VAL A 317 -20.09 -10.49 17.21
CA VAL A 317 -20.68 -9.30 16.58
C VAL A 317 -19.88 -8.89 15.33
N PHE A 318 -18.54 -8.93 15.40
CA PHE A 318 -17.70 -8.60 14.26
C PHE A 318 -17.92 -9.59 13.11
N ALA A 319 -17.94 -10.90 13.38
CA ALA A 319 -18.27 -11.94 12.38
C ALA A 319 -19.65 -11.72 11.74
N TRP A 320 -20.65 -11.34 12.53
CA TRP A 320 -21.99 -11.00 12.03
C TRP A 320 -21.95 -9.79 11.08
N VAL A 321 -21.19 -8.74 11.41
CA VAL A 321 -20.98 -7.60 10.50
C VAL A 321 -20.28 -8.02 9.21
N LYS A 322 -19.32 -8.97 9.25
CA LYS A 322 -18.69 -9.52 8.04
C LYS A 322 -19.71 -10.23 7.15
N LEU A 323 -20.62 -11.03 7.74
CA LEU A 323 -21.69 -11.70 7.00
C LEU A 323 -22.69 -10.71 6.40
N ILE A 324 -23.06 -9.64 7.11
CA ILE A 324 -23.87 -8.56 6.54
C ILE A 324 -23.17 -7.92 5.34
N LYS A 325 -21.88 -7.58 5.47
CA LYS A 325 -21.10 -7.01 4.36
C LYS A 325 -21.09 -7.93 3.14
N LEU A 326 -20.99 -9.23 3.36
CA LEU A 326 -20.95 -10.26 2.32
C LEU A 326 -22.32 -10.40 1.62
N TRP A 327 -23.39 -10.65 2.39
CA TRP A 327 -24.74 -10.85 1.86
C TRP A 327 -25.37 -9.58 1.26
N CYS A 328 -24.93 -8.40 1.69
CA CYS A 328 -25.36 -7.11 1.13
C CYS A 328 -24.32 -6.45 0.21
N SER A 329 -23.18 -7.09 -0.07
CA SER A 329 -22.13 -6.51 -0.92
C SER A 329 -21.67 -5.09 -0.50
N LEU A 330 -21.60 -4.84 0.81
CA LEU A 330 -21.27 -3.52 1.38
C LEU A 330 -19.75 -3.28 1.40
N ARG A 331 -19.33 -2.02 1.25
CA ARG A 331 -17.97 -1.61 1.62
C ARG A 331 -17.86 -1.53 3.14
N HIS A 332 -16.62 -1.57 3.64
CA HIS A 332 -16.33 -1.15 5.02
C HIS A 332 -16.83 0.27 5.31
N ASP A 333 -16.57 1.23 4.41
CA ASP A 333 -17.04 2.61 4.58
C ASP A 333 -18.58 2.72 4.60
N ASP A 334 -19.31 1.77 4.01
CA ASP A 334 -20.78 1.75 4.08
C ASP A 334 -21.24 1.38 5.49
N CYS A 335 -20.50 0.51 6.21
CA CYS A 335 -20.78 0.16 7.61
C CYS A 335 -20.61 1.35 8.56
N LEU A 336 -19.76 2.32 8.20
CA LEU A 336 -19.66 3.55 8.97
C LEU A 336 -20.93 4.38 8.84
N GLY A 337 -21.72 4.25 7.76
CA GLY A 337 -22.92 5.05 7.48
C GLY A 337 -24.24 4.36 7.85
N VAL A 338 -24.18 3.26 8.59
CA VAL A 338 -25.36 2.52 9.07
C VAL A 338 -25.63 2.88 10.50
N ARG A 339 -26.86 3.31 10.79
CA ARG A 339 -27.33 3.51 12.16
C ARG A 339 -27.96 2.23 12.70
N PRO A 340 -27.47 1.70 13.84
CA PRO A 340 -28.05 0.53 14.48
C PRO A 340 -29.53 0.71 14.81
N GLU A 341 -29.95 1.91 15.24
CA GLU A 341 -31.34 2.27 15.55
C GLU A 341 -32.30 2.13 14.35
N LEU A 342 -31.77 2.16 13.13
CA LEU A 342 -32.55 2.01 11.91
C LEU A 342 -32.56 0.57 11.38
N LEU A 343 -31.86 -0.36 12.04
CA LEU A 343 -31.92 -1.78 11.72
C LEU A 343 -33.23 -2.37 12.23
N ARG A 344 -33.88 -3.17 11.39
CA ARG A 344 -35.12 -3.86 11.73
C ARG A 344 -35.01 -5.32 11.31
N LEU A 345 -35.09 -6.22 12.28
CA LEU A 345 -35.26 -7.64 12.01
C LEU A 345 -36.76 -7.92 11.86
N LEU A 346 -37.17 -8.30 10.65
CA LEU A 346 -38.54 -8.68 10.31
C LEU A 346 -38.62 -10.19 10.07
N PRO A 347 -39.82 -10.81 10.05
CA PRO A 347 -39.95 -12.24 9.77
C PRO A 347 -39.33 -12.70 8.45
N ARG A 348 -39.23 -11.80 7.46
CA ARG A 348 -38.64 -12.10 6.15
C ARG A 348 -37.13 -11.86 6.09
N GLY A 349 -36.53 -11.22 7.09
CA GLY A 349 -35.12 -10.85 7.07
C GLY A 349 -34.83 -9.51 7.74
N LEU A 350 -33.55 -9.12 7.70
CA LEU A 350 -33.03 -7.86 8.22
C LEU A 350 -33.13 -6.77 7.15
N GLU A 351 -33.63 -5.60 7.55
CA GLU A 351 -33.62 -4.38 6.76
C GLU A 351 -32.82 -3.30 7.48
N GLY A 352 -32.01 -2.55 6.74
CA GLY A 352 -31.24 -1.44 7.27
C GLY A 352 -31.11 -0.31 6.25
N GLN A 353 -30.58 0.84 6.69
CA GLN A 353 -30.42 2.02 5.85
C GLN A 353 -29.01 2.60 5.95
N LEU A 354 -28.42 2.91 4.79
CA LEU A 354 -27.19 3.69 4.66
C LEU A 354 -27.59 5.17 4.60
N GLU A 355 -27.31 5.93 5.67
CA GLU A 355 -27.56 7.38 5.69
C GLU A 355 -26.55 8.17 4.85
N ARG A 356 -25.33 7.65 4.77
CA ARG A 356 -24.19 8.31 4.11
C ARG A 356 -23.31 7.28 3.44
N THR A 357 -23.05 7.48 2.14
CA THR A 357 -22.10 6.66 1.39
C THR A 357 -21.22 7.53 0.48
N LYS A 358 -20.45 6.90 -0.41
CA LYS A 358 -19.74 7.63 -1.46
C LYS A 358 -20.69 8.32 -2.45
N THR A 359 -21.92 7.86 -2.63
CA THR A 359 -22.81 8.36 -3.68
C THR A 359 -24.15 8.84 -3.14
N SER A 360 -24.47 8.55 -1.88
CA SER A 360 -25.68 8.97 -1.18
C SER A 360 -25.38 9.75 0.11
N GLY A 361 -26.40 10.44 0.62
CA GLY A 361 -26.36 11.22 1.87
C GLY A 361 -26.64 12.71 1.67
N PRO A 362 -26.51 13.53 2.72
CA PRO A 362 -26.80 14.96 2.65
C PRO A 362 -26.04 15.67 1.52
N GLY A 363 -26.76 16.41 0.66
CA GLY A 363 -26.19 17.11 -0.50
C GLY A 363 -25.93 16.23 -1.74
N ARG A 364 -26.41 14.97 -1.75
CA ARG A 364 -26.45 14.07 -2.91
C ARG A 364 -27.89 13.87 -3.38
N ARG A 365 -28.07 13.37 -4.61
CA ARG A 365 -29.39 13.13 -5.22
C ARG A 365 -30.22 12.15 -4.38
N ILE A 366 -29.58 11.09 -3.88
CA ILE A 366 -30.22 10.05 -3.06
C ILE A 366 -29.74 10.22 -1.63
N ARG A 367 -30.67 10.44 -0.71
CA ARG A 367 -30.36 10.69 0.70
C ARG A 367 -30.18 9.40 1.49
N TRP A 368 -31.01 8.39 1.25
CA TRP A 368 -31.04 7.13 2.01
C TRP A 368 -30.96 5.94 1.05
N LEU A 369 -30.16 4.93 1.37
CA LEU A 369 -30.10 3.69 0.59
C LEU A 369 -30.41 2.50 1.49
N PRO A 370 -31.53 1.78 1.26
CA PRO A 370 -31.81 0.59 2.04
C PRO A 370 -30.96 -0.61 1.58
N PHE A 371 -30.62 -1.49 2.51
CA PHE A 371 -30.01 -2.79 2.26
C PHE A 371 -30.81 -3.89 2.98
N PHE A 372 -30.70 -5.12 2.48
CA PHE A 372 -31.55 -6.23 2.90
C PHE A 372 -30.76 -7.54 3.03
N VAL A 373 -31.08 -8.33 4.05
CA VAL A 373 -30.62 -9.72 4.22
C VAL A 373 -31.85 -10.59 4.46
N SER A 374 -32.11 -11.56 3.59
CA SER A 374 -33.19 -12.53 3.73
C SER A 374 -33.00 -13.38 4.98
N ALA A 375 -34.09 -13.76 5.66
CA ALA A 375 -34.01 -14.74 6.75
C ALA A 375 -33.44 -16.09 6.28
N ASP A 376 -33.65 -16.42 5.00
CA ASP A 376 -33.11 -17.63 4.37
C ASP A 376 -31.63 -17.50 3.96
N ALA A 377 -30.97 -16.36 4.18
CA ALA A 377 -29.58 -16.14 3.78
C ALA A 377 -28.60 -16.84 4.73
N THR A 378 -28.65 -18.17 4.76
CA THR A 378 -27.74 -19.03 5.52
C THR A 378 -27.32 -20.22 4.69
N LEU A 379 -26.02 -20.50 4.66
CA LEU A 379 -25.48 -21.70 4.04
C LEU A 379 -25.45 -22.88 5.01
N ALA A 380 -25.14 -22.62 6.29
CA ALA A 380 -25.04 -23.65 7.32
C ALA A 380 -26.41 -24.07 7.90
N GLY A 381 -27.45 -23.24 7.72
CA GLY A 381 -28.77 -23.45 8.32
C GLY A 381 -28.87 -22.96 9.78
N VAL A 382 -27.88 -22.24 10.29
CA VAL A 382 -27.85 -21.71 11.67
C VAL A 382 -28.43 -20.29 11.74
N PRO A 383 -29.04 -19.88 12.87
CA PRO A 383 -29.75 -18.60 12.99
C PRO A 383 -28.81 -17.40 13.20
N TRP A 384 -27.68 -17.35 12.48
CA TRP A 384 -26.63 -16.33 12.66
C TRP A 384 -27.16 -14.90 12.55
N LEU A 385 -28.12 -14.65 11.64
CA LEU A 385 -28.67 -13.31 11.40
C LEU A 385 -29.42 -12.77 12.62
N ALA A 386 -30.27 -13.62 13.23
CA ALA A 386 -31.05 -13.26 14.41
C ALA A 386 -30.16 -13.14 15.65
N VAL A 387 -29.27 -14.13 15.87
CA VAL A 387 -28.34 -14.13 17.00
C VAL A 387 -27.48 -12.87 17.01
N GLY A 388 -26.85 -12.51 15.89
CA GLY A 388 -26.01 -11.31 15.88
C GLY A 388 -26.79 -9.99 15.96
N PHE A 389 -28.05 -9.96 15.50
CA PHE A 389 -28.93 -8.80 15.72
C PHE A 389 -29.24 -8.62 17.21
N GLU A 390 -29.47 -9.72 17.92
CA GLU A 390 -29.69 -9.71 19.37
C GLU A 390 -28.44 -9.23 20.13
N LEU A 391 -27.26 -9.76 19.80
CA LEU A 391 -25.98 -9.34 20.42
C LEU A 391 -25.74 -7.83 20.27
N MET A 392 -26.14 -7.23 19.14
CA MET A 392 -26.03 -5.80 18.89
C MET A 392 -26.95 -4.95 19.78
N GLY A 393 -28.04 -5.54 20.29
CA GLY A 393 -28.97 -4.91 21.24
C GLY A 393 -28.55 -5.07 22.71
N GLN A 394 -27.46 -5.77 23.00
CA GLN A 394 -27.04 -6.10 24.37
C GLN A 394 -25.89 -5.21 24.87
N GLY A 395 -25.88 -4.96 26.18
CA GLY A 395 -24.75 -4.39 26.92
C GLY A 395 -24.12 -3.15 26.27
N SER A 396 -22.79 -3.16 26.15
CA SER A 396 -22.00 -2.04 25.61
C SER A 396 -22.17 -1.79 24.10
N PHE A 397 -22.95 -2.60 23.38
CA PHE A 397 -23.31 -2.34 21.99
C PHE A 397 -24.58 -1.49 21.85
N CYS A 398 -25.40 -1.39 22.90
CA CYS A 398 -26.69 -0.70 22.89
C CYS A 398 -26.54 0.77 23.28
N PHE A 399 -25.91 1.55 22.41
CA PHE A 399 -25.80 3.00 22.54
C PHE A 399 -26.04 3.70 21.21
N ALA A 400 -26.58 4.92 21.30
CA ALA A 400 -26.90 5.74 20.14
C ALA A 400 -25.62 6.15 19.38
N ARG A 401 -25.62 5.92 18.05
CA ARG A 401 -24.46 6.19 17.18
C ARG A 401 -24.83 6.24 15.70
N ASP A 402 -23.97 6.86 14.90
CA ASP A 402 -24.09 7.02 13.45
C ASP A 402 -23.24 6.03 12.62
N TYR A 403 -22.76 4.94 13.22
CA TYR A 403 -21.98 3.88 12.60
C TYR A 403 -22.33 2.48 13.16
N LEU A 404 -22.20 1.43 12.34
CA LEU A 404 -22.58 0.07 12.74
C LEU A 404 -21.60 -0.53 13.74
N LEU A 405 -20.31 -0.48 13.40
CA LEU A 405 -19.25 -1.23 14.07
C LEU A 405 -18.43 -0.34 15.02
N PRO A 406 -18.62 -0.47 16.35
CA PRO A 406 -17.78 0.18 17.35
C PRO A 406 -16.45 -0.55 17.57
N MET A 407 -15.47 0.11 18.18
CA MET A 407 -14.17 -0.46 18.56
C MET A 407 -14.33 -1.50 19.68
N PRO A 408 -13.47 -2.54 19.74
CA PRO A 408 -13.52 -3.51 20.83
C PRO A 408 -13.03 -2.92 22.15
N MET A 409 -13.58 -3.42 23.26
CA MET A 409 -12.92 -3.38 24.57
C MET A 409 -11.76 -4.37 24.63
N GLU A 410 -10.82 -4.17 25.55
CA GLU A 410 -9.66 -5.06 25.72
C GLU A 410 -10.07 -6.50 26.06
N SER A 411 -11.20 -6.68 26.76
CA SER A 411 -11.74 -8.01 27.10
C SER A 411 -12.40 -8.73 25.93
N LEU A 412 -12.65 -8.06 24.81
CA LEU A 412 -13.47 -8.54 23.69
C LEU A 412 -14.91 -8.95 24.08
N GLN A 413 -15.38 -8.63 25.29
CA GLN A 413 -16.76 -8.88 25.73
C GLN A 413 -17.69 -7.69 25.47
N GLY A 414 -17.16 -6.63 24.86
CA GLY A 414 -17.90 -5.39 24.68
C GLY A 414 -17.24 -4.43 23.70
N ALA A 415 -17.84 -3.26 23.58
CA ALA A 415 -17.46 -2.22 22.66
C ALA A 415 -17.25 -0.86 23.33
N VAL A 416 -16.40 -0.06 22.72
CA VAL A 416 -16.17 1.35 23.08
C VAL A 416 -16.86 2.23 22.04
N ALA A 417 -17.44 3.35 22.47
CA ALA A 417 -18.14 4.35 21.65
C ALA A 417 -17.20 5.12 20.69
N LYS A 418 -16.55 4.38 19.77
CA LYS A 418 -15.66 4.88 18.73
C LYS A 418 -15.82 4.02 17.48
N PRO A 419 -15.92 4.60 16.28
CA PRO A 419 -16.01 3.82 15.04
C PRO A 419 -14.69 3.09 14.74
N VAL A 420 -14.81 1.91 14.15
CA VAL A 420 -13.67 1.14 13.63
C VAL A 420 -13.18 1.73 12.31
N ASP A 421 -11.94 2.24 12.30
CA ASP A 421 -11.29 2.67 11.06
C ASP A 421 -10.85 1.49 10.18
N TRP A 422 -10.49 1.76 8.93
CA TRP A 422 -10.13 0.71 7.97
C TRP A 422 -8.91 -0.12 8.39
N ALA A 423 -7.94 0.51 9.08
CA ALA A 423 -6.72 -0.17 9.50
C ALA A 423 -7.01 -1.13 10.67
N ALA A 424 -7.82 -0.70 11.63
CA ALA A 424 -8.33 -1.53 12.71
C ALA A 424 -9.19 -2.68 12.15
N ALA A 425 -10.11 -2.41 11.22
CA ALA A 425 -10.93 -3.44 10.57
C ALA A 425 -10.08 -4.53 9.91
N THR A 426 -9.06 -4.12 9.13
CA THR A 426 -8.16 -5.06 8.46
C THR A 426 -7.40 -5.95 9.47
N ALA A 427 -6.96 -5.38 10.58
CA ALA A 427 -6.27 -6.14 11.62
C ALA A 427 -7.21 -7.13 12.32
N MET A 428 -8.43 -6.69 12.67
CA MET A 428 -9.45 -7.53 13.29
C MET A 428 -9.92 -8.65 12.35
N SER A 429 -10.10 -8.38 11.07
CA SER A 429 -10.45 -9.41 10.06
C SER A 429 -9.41 -10.51 9.98
N ARG A 430 -8.12 -10.15 10.01
CA ARG A 430 -7.04 -11.15 10.02
C ARG A 430 -7.06 -11.99 11.29
N ALA A 431 -7.33 -11.38 12.45
CA ALA A 431 -7.49 -12.11 13.71
C ALA A 431 -8.69 -13.05 13.66
N LEU A 432 -9.86 -12.54 13.24
CA LEU A 432 -11.07 -13.34 13.09
C LEU A 432 -10.88 -14.52 12.15
N LEU A 433 -10.26 -14.31 10.97
CA LEU A 433 -10.01 -15.39 10.03
C LEU A 433 -9.12 -16.48 10.63
N VAL A 434 -8.07 -16.11 11.37
CA VAL A 434 -7.20 -17.08 12.08
C VAL A 434 -7.97 -17.86 13.15
N ASP A 435 -8.95 -17.24 13.80
CA ASP A 435 -9.77 -17.85 14.86
C ASP A 435 -10.89 -18.76 14.30
N LEU A 436 -11.10 -18.81 12.97
CA LEU A 436 -12.12 -19.68 12.36
C LEU A 436 -11.76 -21.16 12.53
N LYS A 437 -12.77 -21.96 12.90
CA LYS A 437 -12.68 -23.41 13.01
C LYS A 437 -12.98 -24.08 11.67
N GLU A 438 -12.40 -25.25 11.45
CA GLU A 438 -12.71 -26.11 10.31
C GLU A 438 -14.19 -26.48 10.33
N VAL A 439 -14.79 -26.55 9.14
CA VAL A 439 -16.16 -26.99 8.93
C VAL A 439 -16.11 -28.39 8.31
N GLY A 440 -17.02 -29.25 8.75
CA GLY A 440 -17.21 -30.59 8.21
C GLY A 440 -18.69 -30.93 8.08
N ARG A 441 -18.97 -32.19 7.79
CA ARG A 441 -20.33 -32.71 7.68
C ARG A 441 -20.49 -33.91 8.61
N LYS A 442 -21.63 -33.96 9.32
CA LYS A 442 -22.01 -35.06 10.20
C LYS A 442 -23.51 -35.30 10.05
N GLU A 443 -23.88 -36.54 9.74
CA GLU A 443 -25.29 -36.95 9.59
C GLU A 443 -26.07 -36.06 8.61
N GLY A 444 -25.40 -35.65 7.52
CA GLY A 444 -25.99 -34.78 6.49
C GLY A 444 -26.06 -33.28 6.85
N THR A 445 -25.70 -32.90 8.08
CA THR A 445 -25.69 -31.51 8.56
C THR A 445 -24.28 -30.94 8.64
N TRP A 446 -24.15 -29.63 8.43
CA TRP A 446 -22.88 -28.93 8.59
C TRP A 446 -22.55 -28.79 10.08
N VAL A 447 -21.29 -29.00 10.43
CA VAL A 447 -20.80 -28.86 11.81
C VAL A 447 -19.41 -28.24 11.82
N THR A 448 -19.06 -27.58 12.92
CA THR A 448 -17.66 -27.20 13.17
C THR A 448 -16.90 -28.37 13.76
N VAL A 449 -15.65 -28.55 13.35
CA VAL A 449 -14.73 -29.50 13.96
C VAL A 449 -14.07 -28.81 15.17
N PRO A 450 -14.29 -29.29 16.41
CA PRO A 450 -13.64 -28.73 17.58
C PRO A 450 -12.11 -28.82 17.46
N ASP A 451 -11.41 -27.83 18.02
CA ASP A 451 -9.94 -27.77 18.12
C ASP A 451 -9.16 -27.87 16.79
N SER A 452 -9.84 -27.75 15.65
CA SER A 452 -9.23 -27.75 14.33
C SER A 452 -9.39 -26.37 13.68
N PRO A 453 -8.30 -25.60 13.47
CA PRO A 453 -8.39 -24.31 12.80
C PRO A 453 -8.65 -24.49 11.30
N LEU A 454 -9.44 -23.58 10.71
CA LEU A 454 -9.69 -23.54 9.27
C LEU A 454 -8.40 -23.23 8.50
N PHE A 455 -7.65 -22.21 8.95
CA PHE A 455 -6.37 -21.85 8.38
C PHE A 455 -5.22 -22.42 9.23
N LEU A 456 -4.50 -23.38 8.66
CA LEU A 456 -3.33 -24.00 9.31
C LEU A 456 -2.17 -23.03 9.55
N ASN A 457 -2.16 -21.91 8.82
CA ASN A 457 -1.13 -20.88 8.95
C ASN A 457 -1.75 -19.48 8.84
N LYS A 458 -1.05 -18.50 9.42
CA LYS A 458 -1.47 -17.10 9.41
C LYS A 458 -1.40 -16.44 8.03
N PHE A 459 -0.63 -17.01 7.09
CA PHE A 459 -0.48 -16.41 5.76
C PHE A 459 -1.78 -16.49 4.97
N ALA A 460 -2.49 -17.62 5.01
CA ALA A 460 -3.77 -17.78 4.31
C ALA A 460 -4.80 -16.69 4.70
N ALA A 461 -4.84 -16.32 5.98
CA ALA A 461 -5.70 -15.25 6.49
C ALA A 461 -5.31 -13.82 6.03
N THR A 462 -4.18 -13.64 5.35
CA THR A 462 -3.70 -12.32 4.90
C THR A 462 -3.99 -11.99 3.44
N LEU A 463 -4.51 -12.96 2.67
CA LEU A 463 -4.90 -12.75 1.27
C LEU A 463 -6.05 -11.74 1.16
N HIS A 464 -7.06 -11.91 2.01
CA HIS A 464 -8.29 -11.13 1.95
C HIS A 464 -8.12 -9.72 2.52
N SER A 465 -8.92 -8.80 1.99
CA SER A 465 -8.99 -7.40 2.39
C SER A 465 -10.41 -7.03 2.81
N GLU A 466 -10.64 -5.84 3.36
CA GLU A 466 -12.01 -5.37 3.68
C GLU A 466 -12.92 -5.15 2.45
N HIS A 467 -12.41 -5.37 1.24
CA HIS A 467 -13.19 -5.35 0.00
C HIS A 467 -13.49 -6.76 -0.54
N SER A 468 -12.97 -7.80 0.09
CA SER A 468 -13.11 -9.20 -0.33
C SER A 468 -14.52 -9.77 -0.12
N GLU A 469 -15.32 -9.19 0.79
CA GLU A 469 -16.72 -9.61 0.97
C GLU A 469 -17.62 -9.01 -0.11
N ARG A 470 -17.26 -7.83 -0.63
CA ARG A 470 -18.12 -7.03 -1.51
C ARG A 470 -18.34 -7.68 -2.88
N ASN A 471 -17.38 -8.44 -3.38
CA ASN A 471 -17.47 -9.08 -4.70
C ASN A 471 -18.05 -10.50 -4.63
N TRP A 472 -18.27 -11.07 -3.45
CA TRP A 472 -18.70 -12.47 -3.30
C TRP A 472 -20.06 -12.76 -3.93
N LEU A 473 -21.14 -12.24 -3.35
CA LEU A 473 -22.51 -12.50 -3.83
C LEU A 473 -22.75 -12.05 -5.29
N PRO A 474 -22.22 -10.89 -5.75
CA PRO A 474 -22.41 -10.44 -7.13
C PRO A 474 -21.66 -11.29 -8.16
N SER A 475 -20.59 -11.97 -7.77
CA SER A 475 -19.87 -12.92 -8.63
C SER A 475 -20.62 -14.23 -8.73
N LEU A 476 -21.07 -14.80 -7.61
CA LEU A 476 -21.91 -16.01 -7.61
C LEU A 476 -23.22 -15.79 -8.38
N ALA A 477 -23.89 -14.66 -8.16
CA ALA A 477 -25.08 -14.32 -8.92
C ALA A 477 -24.80 -14.18 -10.42
N ALA A 478 -23.60 -13.75 -10.83
CA ALA A 478 -23.24 -13.66 -12.23
C ALA A 478 -23.08 -15.04 -12.88
N LEU A 479 -22.53 -16.00 -12.14
CA LEU A 479 -22.37 -17.39 -12.57
C LEU A 479 -23.71 -18.12 -12.69
N GLU A 480 -24.71 -17.68 -11.92
CA GLU A 480 -26.10 -18.15 -12.00
C GLU A 480 -26.96 -17.33 -12.98
N ASP A 481 -26.33 -16.67 -13.96
CA ASP A 481 -26.97 -15.89 -15.03
C ASP A 481 -27.91 -14.76 -14.54
N VAL A 482 -27.73 -14.26 -13.32
CA VAL A 482 -28.52 -13.14 -12.81
C VAL A 482 -28.17 -11.86 -13.60
N PRO A 483 -29.17 -11.17 -14.20
CA PRO A 483 -28.93 -9.97 -14.98
C PRO A 483 -28.20 -8.88 -14.19
N LYS A 484 -27.30 -8.15 -14.87
CA LYS A 484 -26.49 -7.09 -14.24
C LYS A 484 -27.34 -6.06 -13.49
N ILE A 485 -28.49 -5.65 -14.04
CA ILE A 485 -29.39 -4.68 -13.41
C ILE A 485 -29.92 -5.15 -12.04
N GLN A 486 -30.19 -6.45 -11.90
CA GLN A 486 -30.60 -7.04 -10.63
C GLN A 486 -29.42 -7.16 -9.66
N ARG A 487 -28.24 -7.56 -10.15
CA ARG A 487 -27.00 -7.61 -9.34
C ARG A 487 -26.59 -6.24 -8.84
N ASP A 488 -26.85 -5.18 -9.61
CA ASP A 488 -26.58 -3.80 -9.20
C ASP A 488 -27.42 -3.36 -7.99
N CYS A 489 -28.53 -4.06 -7.69
CA CYS A 489 -29.32 -3.85 -6.49
C CYS A 489 -28.64 -4.35 -5.20
N LEU A 490 -27.72 -5.32 -5.27
CA LEU A 490 -27.03 -5.87 -4.09
C LEU A 490 -26.12 -4.81 -3.44
N GLY A 491 -25.14 -4.31 -4.20
CA GLY A 491 -24.18 -3.31 -3.73
C GLY A 491 -24.56 -1.85 -4.01
N ARG A 492 -25.79 -1.64 -4.53
CA ARG A 492 -26.37 -0.35 -4.97
C ARG A 492 -25.39 0.50 -5.78
N TRP A 493 -24.83 -0.07 -6.84
CA TRP A 493 -23.76 0.57 -7.63
C TRP A 493 -24.23 1.74 -8.49
N MET A 494 -25.49 1.75 -8.93
CA MET A 494 -26.10 2.86 -9.68
C MET A 494 -27.53 3.07 -9.20
N PRO A 495 -27.72 3.65 -8.02
CA PRO A 495 -29.07 3.92 -7.54
C PRO A 495 -29.66 5.04 -8.40
N ASP A 496 -30.70 4.74 -9.17
CA ASP A 496 -31.46 5.73 -9.90
C ASP A 496 -32.55 6.36 -9.01
N ALA A 497 -33.03 7.56 -9.34
CA ALA A 497 -34.12 8.18 -8.58
C ALA A 497 -35.42 7.35 -8.64
N SER A 498 -35.57 6.50 -9.65
CA SER A 498 -36.65 5.51 -9.77
C SER A 498 -36.45 4.26 -8.90
N ASP A 499 -35.23 4.00 -8.41
CA ASP A 499 -34.93 2.89 -7.48
C ASP A 499 -35.41 3.15 -6.04
N ASP A 500 -35.97 4.34 -5.79
CA ASP A 500 -36.63 4.70 -4.52
C ASP A 500 -37.83 3.78 -4.21
N TYR A 501 -38.31 2.98 -5.17
CA TYR A 501 -39.19 1.84 -4.90
C TYR A 501 -38.43 0.70 -4.19
N ALA A 502 -38.17 0.90 -2.89
CA ALA A 502 -37.54 -0.07 -1.99
C ALA A 502 -38.18 -1.47 -2.01
N ARG A 503 -39.47 -1.56 -2.39
CA ARG A 503 -40.22 -2.83 -2.46
C ARG A 503 -39.70 -3.77 -3.55
N THR A 504 -39.43 -3.26 -4.75
CA THR A 504 -38.91 -4.06 -5.87
C THR A 504 -37.46 -4.49 -5.57
N ALA A 505 -36.64 -3.56 -5.08
CA ALA A 505 -35.26 -3.85 -4.72
C ALA A 505 -35.14 -4.94 -3.64
N ARG A 506 -35.99 -4.90 -2.61
CA ARG A 506 -36.01 -5.94 -1.57
C ARG A 506 -36.34 -7.32 -2.15
N GLN A 507 -37.35 -7.41 -3.02
CA GLN A 507 -37.72 -8.67 -3.65
C GLN A 507 -36.59 -9.23 -4.52
N VAL A 508 -35.91 -8.37 -5.28
CA VAL A 508 -34.75 -8.76 -6.10
C VAL A 508 -33.61 -9.26 -5.22
N VAL A 509 -33.24 -8.52 -4.17
CA VAL A 509 -32.14 -8.90 -3.26
C VAL A 509 -32.44 -10.23 -2.56
N TYR A 510 -33.65 -10.39 -2.01
CA TYR A 510 -34.07 -11.67 -1.40
C TYR A 510 -34.10 -12.82 -2.40
N GLY A 511 -34.56 -12.56 -3.63
CA GLY A 511 -34.57 -13.55 -4.71
C GLY A 511 -33.16 -14.08 -5.01
N ILE A 512 -32.18 -13.18 -5.14
CA ILE A 512 -30.78 -13.56 -5.39
C ILE A 512 -30.20 -14.34 -4.21
N GLN A 513 -30.38 -13.86 -2.97
CA GLN A 513 -29.84 -14.53 -1.79
C GLN A 513 -30.42 -15.96 -1.64
N LYS A 514 -31.73 -16.12 -1.82
CA LYS A 514 -32.40 -17.44 -1.80
C LYS A 514 -31.94 -18.35 -2.94
N LEU A 515 -31.69 -17.79 -4.13
CA LEU A 515 -31.18 -18.56 -5.27
C LEU A 515 -29.84 -19.20 -4.94
N ILE A 516 -28.88 -18.42 -4.41
CA ILE A 516 -27.55 -18.93 -4.06
C ILE A 516 -27.64 -19.99 -2.95
N VAL A 517 -28.47 -19.76 -1.93
CA VAL A 517 -28.69 -20.74 -0.86
C VAL A 517 -29.29 -22.03 -1.40
N LYS A 518 -30.32 -21.95 -2.25
CA LYS A 518 -30.96 -23.12 -2.88
C LYS A 518 -29.97 -23.91 -3.74
N LYS A 519 -29.12 -23.21 -4.50
CA LYS A 519 -28.06 -23.81 -5.32
C LYS A 519 -27.04 -24.54 -4.46
N PHE A 520 -26.58 -23.90 -3.38
CA PHE A 520 -25.69 -24.54 -2.42
C PHE A 520 -26.32 -25.78 -1.78
N GLN A 521 -27.60 -25.73 -1.38
CA GLN A 521 -28.29 -26.87 -0.77
C GLN A 521 -28.49 -28.04 -1.75
N THR A 522 -28.74 -27.76 -3.02
CA THR A 522 -28.97 -28.80 -4.04
C THR A 522 -27.65 -29.41 -4.52
N ASN A 523 -26.62 -28.58 -4.72
CA ASN A 523 -25.30 -29.02 -5.14
C ASN A 523 -24.22 -28.11 -4.51
N PRO A 524 -23.70 -28.46 -3.31
CA PRO A 524 -22.71 -27.65 -2.62
C PRO A 524 -21.41 -27.46 -3.40
N VAL A 525 -21.05 -28.43 -4.27
CA VAL A 525 -19.85 -28.38 -5.13
C VAL A 525 -20.11 -27.58 -6.41
N GLY A 526 -21.38 -27.29 -6.72
CA GLY A 526 -21.79 -26.60 -7.95
C GLY A 526 -21.58 -25.10 -7.92
N LEU A 527 -21.28 -24.50 -6.77
CA LEU A 527 -20.86 -23.10 -6.71
C LEU A 527 -19.39 -23.02 -7.15
N ASP A 528 -19.15 -22.40 -8.31
CA ASP A 528 -17.80 -22.22 -8.84
C ASP A 528 -17.01 -21.23 -7.97
N GLU A 529 -15.94 -21.74 -7.36
CA GLU A 529 -14.97 -20.99 -6.56
C GLU A 529 -13.54 -21.18 -7.09
N ASP A 530 -13.37 -21.77 -8.26
CA ASP A 530 -12.07 -22.24 -8.76
C ASP A 530 -11.10 -21.07 -8.95
N THR A 531 -11.61 -19.91 -9.40
CA THR A 531 -10.81 -18.69 -9.48
C THR A 531 -10.32 -18.23 -8.10
N GLY A 532 -11.18 -18.32 -7.07
CA GLY A 532 -10.82 -17.95 -5.70
C GLY A 532 -9.82 -18.92 -5.08
N LYS A 533 -9.98 -20.22 -5.34
CA LYS A 533 -9.07 -21.29 -4.89
C LYS A 533 -7.70 -21.16 -5.56
N ALA A 534 -7.66 -20.91 -6.87
CA ALA A 534 -6.41 -20.69 -7.61
C ALA A 534 -5.67 -19.43 -7.13
N GLU A 535 -6.38 -18.33 -6.81
CA GLU A 535 -5.75 -17.14 -6.22
C GLU A 535 -5.17 -17.44 -4.83
N MET A 536 -5.83 -18.27 -4.02
CA MET A 536 -5.31 -18.71 -2.72
C MET A 536 -4.04 -19.55 -2.89
N GLU A 537 -4.05 -20.56 -3.75
CA GLU A 537 -2.91 -21.43 -4.02
C GLU A 537 -1.69 -20.61 -4.49
N ALA A 538 -1.87 -19.79 -5.53
CA ALA A 538 -0.80 -18.92 -6.05
C ALA A 538 -0.29 -17.92 -5.01
N TYR A 539 -1.14 -17.46 -4.10
CA TYR A 539 -0.73 -16.59 -3.01
C TYR A 539 0.12 -17.31 -1.97
N LEU A 540 -0.25 -18.54 -1.59
CA LEU A 540 0.51 -19.35 -0.64
C LEU A 540 1.87 -19.77 -1.22
N ASP A 541 1.91 -20.14 -2.49
CA ASP A 541 3.17 -20.43 -3.20
C ASP A 541 4.08 -19.21 -3.22
N LYS A 542 3.53 -18.03 -3.52
CA LYS A 542 4.28 -16.75 -3.47
C LYS A 542 4.79 -16.42 -2.07
N LYS A 543 4.16 -16.94 -1.01
CA LYS A 543 4.61 -16.79 0.37
C LYS A 543 5.66 -17.84 0.77
N GLY A 544 6.00 -18.77 -0.12
CA GLY A 544 7.06 -19.75 0.07
C GLY A 544 6.64 -20.95 0.93
N LEU A 545 5.35 -21.25 0.99
CA LEU A 545 4.88 -22.46 1.69
C LEU A 545 5.22 -23.71 0.89
N GLY A 546 5.49 -24.82 1.58
CA GLY A 546 5.76 -26.10 0.94
C GLY A 546 4.51 -26.66 0.24
N SER A 547 4.68 -27.34 -0.88
CA SER A 547 3.56 -27.88 -1.68
C SER A 547 2.60 -28.79 -0.89
N LEU A 548 3.12 -29.55 0.09
CA LEU A 548 2.30 -30.37 0.99
C LEU A 548 1.46 -29.53 1.96
N GLU A 549 1.97 -28.40 2.44
CA GLU A 549 1.21 -27.48 3.30
C GLU A 549 0.11 -26.78 2.53
N VAL A 550 0.42 -26.33 1.31
CA VAL A 550 -0.57 -25.73 0.40
C VAL A 550 -1.71 -26.71 0.15
N LYS A 551 -1.42 -27.96 -0.23
CA LYS A 551 -2.44 -29.00 -0.40
C LYS A 551 -3.29 -29.24 0.85
N ARG A 552 -2.68 -29.24 2.04
CA ARG A 552 -3.41 -29.40 3.32
C ARG A 552 -4.36 -28.23 3.59
N VAL A 553 -3.93 -27.00 3.36
CA VAL A 553 -4.78 -25.80 3.50
C VAL A 553 -5.92 -25.84 2.48
N MET A 554 -5.61 -26.13 1.21
CA MET A 554 -6.61 -26.19 0.15
C MET A 554 -7.65 -27.29 0.39
N LYS A 555 -7.26 -28.44 0.96
CA LYS A 555 -8.20 -29.50 1.36
C LYS A 555 -9.22 -29.02 2.40
N LYS A 556 -8.81 -28.20 3.38
CA LYS A 556 -9.70 -27.61 4.38
C LYS A 556 -10.60 -26.50 3.83
N LEU A 557 -10.25 -25.93 2.68
CA LEU A 557 -11.01 -24.89 2.00
C LEU A 557 -11.87 -25.43 0.85
N ASP A 558 -11.91 -26.76 0.67
CA ASP A 558 -12.64 -27.41 -0.41
C ASP A 558 -13.88 -28.15 0.10
N VAL A 559 -15.06 -27.64 -0.26
CA VAL A 559 -16.36 -28.24 0.06
C VAL A 559 -16.44 -29.69 -0.45
N LYS A 560 -15.85 -30.00 -1.61
CA LYS A 560 -15.85 -31.36 -2.17
C LYS A 560 -15.12 -32.35 -1.27
N ALA A 561 -13.97 -31.95 -0.71
CA ALA A 561 -13.21 -32.77 0.21
C ALA A 561 -13.97 -33.05 1.52
N MET A 562 -14.79 -32.10 1.98
CA MET A 562 -15.64 -32.27 3.18
C MET A 562 -16.77 -33.27 2.94
N LEU A 563 -17.43 -33.18 1.77
CA LEU A 563 -18.50 -34.11 1.40
C LEU A 563 -18.00 -35.54 1.19
N ALA A 564 -16.76 -35.71 0.71
CA ALA A 564 -16.15 -37.03 0.58
C ALA A 564 -15.88 -37.70 1.95
N GLY A 565 -15.77 -36.92 3.03
CA GLY A 565 -15.59 -37.41 4.40
C GLY A 565 -16.84 -38.04 5.03
N ASP A 566 -18.04 -37.86 4.45
CA ASP A 566 -19.29 -38.52 4.89
C ASP A 566 -19.31 -40.03 4.54
N SER A 567 -18.40 -40.51 3.69
CA SER A 567 -18.38 -41.90 3.19
C SER A 567 -17.01 -42.57 3.39
N ILE A 568 -16.63 -42.87 4.63
CA ILE A 568 -15.59 -43.88 4.91
C ILE A 568 -16.05 -44.76 6.07
N VAL A 569 -16.42 -46.00 5.75
CA VAL A 569 -16.46 -47.10 6.73
C VAL A 569 -15.04 -47.27 7.26
N VAL A 570 -14.86 -47.06 8.56
CA VAL A 570 -13.58 -47.28 9.24
C VAL A 570 -13.23 -48.76 9.17
N ALA A 571 -12.31 -49.13 8.28
CA ALA A 571 -11.58 -50.39 8.41
C ALA A 571 -10.50 -50.21 9.49
N PRO A 572 -10.32 -51.19 10.40
CA PRO A 572 -9.40 -51.06 11.52
C PRO A 572 -7.95 -51.09 11.03
N ALA A 573 -7.09 -50.37 11.76
CA ALA A 573 -5.67 -50.24 11.52
C ALA A 573 -4.97 -51.61 11.40
N GLY A 574 -4.24 -51.81 10.30
CA GLY A 574 -3.46 -53.01 10.07
C GLY A 574 -2.28 -52.75 9.13
N GLN A 575 -1.09 -52.73 9.73
CA GLN A 575 0.22 -53.12 9.19
C GLN A 575 0.70 -52.45 7.88
N LEU A 576 1.66 -51.53 8.04
CA LEU A 576 2.68 -51.27 7.03
C LEU A 576 3.89 -52.14 7.37
N ASP A 577 4.27 -53.02 6.44
CA ASP A 577 5.61 -53.58 6.38
C ASP A 577 6.24 -53.30 4.99
N PRO A 578 7.59 -53.24 4.91
CA PRO A 578 8.34 -52.46 3.93
C PRO A 578 9.09 -53.32 2.90
N VAL A 579 9.49 -52.75 1.75
CA VAL A 579 10.62 -53.23 0.90
C VAL A 579 10.96 -52.14 -0.15
N ASP A 580 12.18 -51.56 -0.10
CA ASP A 580 13.38 -51.81 -0.93
C ASP A 580 13.19 -51.52 -2.44
N ALA A 581 13.79 -50.47 -3.02
CA ALA A 581 15.21 -50.21 -3.35
C ALA A 581 15.74 -50.98 -4.58
N LEU A 582 16.26 -50.20 -5.56
CA LEU A 582 17.27 -50.55 -6.60
C LEU A 582 16.73 -51.35 -7.82
N LEU A 583 17.06 -51.12 -9.12
CA LEU A 583 18.07 -50.35 -9.86
C LEU A 583 17.66 -50.23 -11.36
N ASP A 584 18.18 -49.17 -12.00
CA ASP A 584 18.60 -48.94 -13.40
C ASP A 584 18.32 -50.00 -14.49
N ASN A 585 17.84 -49.56 -15.67
CA ASN A 585 18.71 -49.37 -16.86
C ASN A 585 17.95 -48.80 -18.09
N ASP A 586 18.46 -47.68 -18.59
CA ASP A 586 18.81 -47.31 -19.97
C ASP A 586 18.02 -47.84 -21.19
N GLY A 587 17.71 -46.90 -22.11
CA GLY A 587 17.69 -47.22 -23.52
C GLY A 587 16.93 -46.28 -24.46
N PHE A 588 17.69 -45.39 -25.12
CA PHE A 588 17.44 -44.77 -26.44
C PHE A 588 16.50 -43.55 -26.59
N GLY A 589 17.13 -42.36 -26.72
CA GLY A 589 16.72 -41.31 -27.68
C GLY A 589 17.08 -41.71 -29.13
N PRO A 590 17.18 -40.81 -30.15
CA PRO A 590 17.31 -39.34 -30.15
C PRO A 590 16.24 -38.66 -31.09
N ALA A 591 16.05 -37.34 -31.20
CA ALA A 591 16.94 -36.29 -31.67
C ALA A 591 16.34 -34.92 -31.26
N SER A 592 17.01 -34.00 -30.53
CA SER A 592 18.28 -33.30 -30.83
C SER A 592 18.05 -32.19 -31.89
N VAL A 593 18.60 -30.96 -31.85
CA VAL A 593 19.58 -30.18 -31.07
C VAL A 593 19.18 -28.71 -31.31
N GLY A 594 19.09 -27.82 -30.32
CA GLY A 594 20.19 -27.01 -29.73
C GLY A 594 20.44 -25.75 -30.58
N SER A 595 20.61 -24.55 -30.04
CA SER A 595 21.62 -24.07 -29.08
C SER A 595 21.47 -22.52 -29.06
N LEU A 596 21.91 -21.67 -28.12
CA LEU A 596 22.74 -21.64 -26.92
C LEU A 596 22.40 -20.27 -26.28
N LEU A 597 22.39 -20.08 -24.95
CA LEU A 597 23.59 -19.71 -24.18
C LEU A 597 23.28 -19.76 -22.66
N GLY A 598 24.16 -20.44 -21.90
CA GLY A 598 24.58 -20.03 -20.56
C GLY A 598 23.84 -20.60 -19.34
N SER A 599 24.02 -21.88 -19.03
CA SER A 599 23.64 -22.48 -17.73
C SER A 599 24.81 -22.45 -16.73
N GLU A 600 24.59 -21.87 -15.54
CA GLU A 600 25.26 -22.29 -14.31
C GLU A 600 24.30 -23.16 -13.48
N ALA A 601 24.82 -24.26 -12.93
CA ALA A 601 24.08 -25.21 -12.09
C ALA A 601 23.56 -24.56 -10.78
N PRO A 602 22.47 -25.06 -10.16
CA PRO A 602 21.93 -24.47 -8.93
C PRO A 602 22.90 -24.70 -7.77
N ARG A 603 23.62 -23.65 -7.37
CA ARG A 603 24.43 -23.65 -6.14
C ARG A 603 23.54 -23.97 -4.94
N ALA A 604 24.05 -24.78 -4.02
CA ALA A 604 23.44 -25.04 -2.72
C ALA A 604 22.96 -23.73 -2.07
N ARG A 605 21.76 -23.73 -1.47
CA ARG A 605 21.17 -22.55 -0.82
C ARG A 605 22.10 -22.06 0.30
N THR A 606 22.90 -21.04 0.01
CA THR A 606 23.80 -20.40 0.96
C THR A 606 23.01 -19.68 2.05
N LYS A 607 23.48 -19.78 3.31
CA LYS A 607 22.75 -19.30 4.49
C LYS A 607 22.73 -17.77 4.60
N TYR A 608 23.74 -17.09 4.05
CA TYR A 608 23.89 -15.64 4.11
C TYR A 608 24.15 -15.00 2.74
N PHE A 609 23.90 -13.69 2.65
CA PHE A 609 24.36 -12.88 1.53
C PHE A 609 24.82 -11.50 2.01
N ILE A 610 25.84 -10.95 1.38
CA ILE A 610 26.39 -9.61 1.64
C ILE A 610 25.89 -8.67 0.55
N THR A 611 25.54 -7.43 0.93
CA THR A 611 25.19 -6.37 -0.01
C THR A 611 26.15 -5.20 0.07
N TYR A 612 26.56 -4.66 -1.08
CA TYR A 612 27.52 -3.55 -1.15
C TYR A 612 26.79 -2.26 -1.56
N THR A 613 26.97 -1.17 -0.80
CA THR A 613 26.36 0.13 -1.13
C THR A 613 27.41 1.13 -1.63
N ALA A 614 27.44 1.38 -2.94
CA ALA A 614 28.42 2.27 -3.59
C ALA A 614 28.51 3.69 -3.00
N LYS A 615 27.38 4.25 -2.51
CA LYS A 615 27.34 5.62 -1.95
C LYS A 615 27.96 5.77 -0.55
N ARG A 616 28.26 4.68 0.17
CA ARG A 616 28.77 4.76 1.56
C ARG A 616 29.94 3.82 1.90
N LYS A 617 30.44 3.00 0.98
CA LYS A 617 31.46 1.95 1.26
C LYS A 617 31.08 1.04 2.44
N ILE A 618 29.80 0.68 2.55
CA ILE A 618 29.29 -0.22 3.60
C ILE A 618 28.86 -1.54 2.93
N SER A 619 29.42 -2.63 3.42
CA SER A 619 29.04 -4.02 3.14
C SER A 619 28.20 -4.55 4.29
N ARG A 620 26.96 -4.99 3.99
CA ARG A 620 26.02 -5.48 5.00
C ARG A 620 25.74 -6.96 4.85
N LEU A 621 25.84 -7.70 5.93
CA LEU A 621 25.42 -9.10 5.99
C LEU A 621 23.89 -9.20 6.12
N HIS A 622 23.30 -10.20 5.47
CA HIS A 622 21.88 -10.53 5.46
C HIS A 622 21.68 -12.05 5.56
N LEU A 623 20.53 -12.47 6.13
CA LEU A 623 20.12 -13.87 6.17
C LEU A 623 19.29 -14.23 4.94
N THR A 624 19.68 -15.29 4.22
CA THR A 624 18.97 -15.75 3.03
C THR A 624 17.60 -16.31 3.44
N GLY A 625 16.51 -15.74 2.93
CA GLY A 625 15.13 -16.11 3.29
C GLY A 625 14.56 -15.45 4.57
N GLY A 626 15.40 -14.83 5.40
CA GLY A 626 14.98 -14.08 6.59
C GLY A 626 14.85 -12.55 6.36
N CYS A 627 15.48 -12.02 5.32
CA CYS A 627 15.44 -10.59 4.99
C CYS A 627 14.28 -10.25 4.03
N HIS A 628 13.67 -9.07 4.21
CA HIS A 628 12.70 -8.52 3.25
C HIS A 628 13.33 -8.05 1.92
N ARG A 629 14.67 -8.01 1.83
CA ARG A 629 15.40 -7.61 0.62
C ARG A 629 15.82 -8.86 -0.12
N VAL A 630 15.47 -8.94 -1.40
CA VAL A 630 15.77 -10.09 -2.25
C VAL A 630 16.96 -9.75 -3.17
N PRO A 631 18.06 -10.53 -3.11
CA PRO A 631 19.18 -10.40 -4.04
C PRO A 631 18.72 -10.51 -5.50
N GLY A 632 19.18 -9.61 -6.37
CA GLY A 632 18.84 -9.58 -7.80
C GLY A 632 17.52 -8.86 -8.13
N LEU A 633 16.65 -8.64 -7.14
CA LEU A 633 15.40 -7.88 -7.30
C LEU A 633 15.47 -6.50 -6.63
N ASP A 634 15.83 -6.47 -5.34
CA ASP A 634 15.89 -5.24 -4.54
C ASP A 634 17.30 -4.67 -4.42
N VAL A 635 18.32 -5.51 -4.64
CA VAL A 635 19.73 -5.14 -4.52
C VAL A 635 20.51 -5.74 -5.69
N LYS A 636 21.25 -4.89 -6.41
CA LYS A 636 22.02 -5.28 -7.60
C LYS A 636 23.41 -5.82 -7.26
N ASP A 637 24.08 -5.25 -6.27
CA ASP A 637 25.44 -5.65 -5.86
C ASP A 637 25.36 -6.52 -4.61
N TYR A 638 25.52 -7.84 -4.77
CA TYR A 638 25.47 -8.81 -3.68
C TYR A 638 26.35 -10.04 -3.93
N GLU A 639 26.71 -10.72 -2.86
CA GLU A 639 27.51 -11.95 -2.89
C GLU A 639 26.98 -12.95 -1.86
N PHE A 640 26.88 -14.21 -2.25
CA PHE A 640 26.39 -15.29 -1.39
C PHE A 640 27.53 -15.90 -0.59
N VAL A 641 27.28 -16.16 0.69
CA VAL A 641 28.31 -16.64 1.62
C VAL A 641 27.73 -17.73 2.51
N ASP A 642 28.46 -18.83 2.67
CA ASP A 642 28.04 -19.96 3.49
C ASP A 642 28.35 -19.73 4.97
N ASP A 643 29.46 -19.06 5.25
CA ASP A 643 29.90 -18.72 6.61
C ASP A 643 30.17 -17.21 6.76
N LYS A 644 29.81 -16.62 7.91
CA LYS A 644 29.90 -15.18 8.19
C LYS A 644 31.33 -14.63 8.10
N ASP A 645 32.34 -15.50 8.23
CA ASP A 645 33.76 -15.13 8.31
C ASP A 645 34.50 -15.24 6.96
N GLN A 646 33.83 -15.67 5.89
CA GLN A 646 34.46 -15.85 4.57
C GLN A 646 34.78 -14.54 3.84
N LEU A 647 34.10 -13.44 4.18
CA LEU A 647 34.23 -12.14 3.49
C LEU A 647 34.15 -10.97 4.48
N GLU A 648 34.95 -9.92 4.26
CA GLU A 648 34.97 -8.73 5.12
C GLU A 648 33.70 -7.88 4.92
N TRP A 649 32.82 -7.89 5.92
CA TRP A 649 31.65 -7.00 5.99
C TRP A 649 31.69 -6.12 7.24
N ASN A 650 30.99 -4.97 7.20
CA ASN A 650 31.14 -3.94 8.23
C ASN A 650 29.83 -3.49 8.91
N ALA A 651 28.67 -4.08 8.58
CA ALA A 651 27.43 -3.90 9.34
C ALA A 651 26.41 -5.05 9.22
N PHE A 652 25.65 -5.32 10.28
CA PHE A 652 24.52 -6.26 10.25
C PHE A 652 23.22 -5.62 9.74
N CYS A 653 22.39 -6.39 9.03
CA CYS A 653 21.05 -5.97 8.70
C CYS A 653 20.13 -5.96 9.93
N HIS A 654 19.70 -4.78 10.39
CA HIS A 654 18.76 -4.63 11.52
C HIS A 654 17.41 -5.35 11.37
N SER A 655 17.02 -5.70 10.15
CA SER A 655 15.80 -6.49 9.90
C SER A 655 16.02 -7.99 10.10
N CYS A 656 17.24 -8.47 9.86
CA CYS A 656 17.62 -9.87 10.07
C CYS A 656 18.03 -10.09 11.54
N TRP A 657 18.76 -9.14 12.14
CA TRP A 657 19.20 -9.20 13.53
C TRP A 657 18.64 -8.01 14.32
N ARG A 658 17.68 -8.27 15.22
CA ARG A 658 17.11 -7.24 16.09
C ARG A 658 18.08 -6.92 17.23
N GLN A 659 18.33 -5.63 17.46
CA GLN A 659 19.14 -5.10 18.57
C GLN A 659 20.64 -5.49 18.57
N GLY A 660 21.22 -5.87 17.43
CA GLY A 660 22.67 -6.05 17.32
C GLY A 660 23.23 -7.27 18.06
N ARG A 661 22.40 -8.28 18.34
CA ARG A 661 22.86 -9.59 18.83
C ARG A 661 23.67 -10.30 17.74
N THR A 662 24.77 -10.91 18.12
CA THR A 662 25.66 -11.68 17.23
C THR A 662 25.12 -13.10 17.03
N PRO A 663 25.46 -13.77 15.91
CA PRO A 663 25.01 -15.15 15.63
C PRO A 663 25.34 -16.16 16.74
N GLU A 664 26.42 -15.94 17.50
CA GLU A 664 26.87 -16.81 18.58
C GLU A 664 25.91 -16.89 19.77
N GLU A 665 25.08 -15.87 19.98
CA GLU A 665 24.10 -15.85 21.06
C GLU A 665 22.83 -16.66 20.72
N GLU A 666 22.48 -16.78 19.43
CA GLU A 666 21.32 -17.57 18.98
C GLU A 666 21.67 -19.06 18.82
N ASP A 667 22.88 -19.39 18.37
CA ASP A 667 23.33 -20.79 18.24
C ASP A 667 23.50 -21.47 19.62
N ARG A 668 23.90 -20.72 20.66
CA ARG A 668 23.98 -21.23 22.05
C ARG A 668 22.61 -21.58 22.64
N GLU A 669 21.59 -20.78 22.33
CA GLU A 669 20.21 -21.01 22.82
C GLU A 669 19.56 -22.20 22.10
N ALA A 670 19.89 -22.42 20.82
CA ALA A 670 19.44 -23.59 20.06
C ALA A 670 20.06 -24.92 20.55
N ILE A 671 21.32 -24.91 20.99
CA ILE A 671 22.02 -26.08 21.57
C ILE A 671 21.45 -26.41 22.96
N LEU A 672 21.17 -25.41 23.80
CA LEU A 672 20.55 -25.61 25.11
C LEU A 672 19.09 -26.08 25.02
N ALA A 673 18.38 -25.77 23.94
CA ALA A 673 17.00 -26.20 23.70
C ALA A 673 16.88 -27.64 23.17
N THR A 674 17.98 -28.26 22.72
CA THR A 674 17.97 -29.59 22.07
C THR A 674 18.70 -30.69 22.84
N GLY A 675 19.40 -30.38 23.94
CA GLY A 675 20.16 -31.34 24.74
C GLY A 675 19.53 -31.69 26.09
N GLY A 676 18.34 -32.29 26.10
CA GLY A 676 17.67 -32.77 27.31
C GLY A 676 17.12 -34.19 27.15
N LEU A 677 17.96 -35.19 27.46
CA LEU A 677 17.69 -36.58 27.87
C LEU A 677 18.63 -37.59 27.18
N ALA A 678 19.70 -38.02 27.87
CA ALA A 678 19.96 -39.44 28.18
C ALA A 678 21.34 -39.69 28.84
N SER A 679 21.28 -40.54 29.87
CA SER A 679 22.30 -41.46 30.42
C SER A 679 23.51 -40.89 31.17
N GLU A 680 23.38 -40.84 32.51
CA GLU A 680 24.47 -41.17 33.42
C GLU A 680 24.65 -42.69 33.45
N LEU A 681 25.89 -43.16 33.25
CA LEU A 681 26.36 -44.50 33.58
C LEU A 681 27.15 -44.43 34.90
N PRO A 682 27.12 -45.48 35.73
CA PRO A 682 27.70 -45.45 37.06
C PRO A 682 29.19 -45.83 37.04
N GLU A 683 30.03 -45.06 37.72
CA GLU A 683 31.33 -45.52 38.18
C GLU A 683 31.26 -46.06 39.60
N GLN A 684 32.02 -47.12 39.80
CA GLN A 684 32.04 -48.01 40.95
C GLN A 684 32.79 -47.40 42.14
N GLY A 685 32.30 -47.75 43.33
CA GLY A 685 33.15 -48.17 44.45
C GLY A 685 33.56 -47.10 45.46
N GLY A 686 33.25 -47.34 46.74
CA GLY A 686 34.05 -46.76 47.83
C GLY A 686 33.31 -46.26 49.07
N ASP A 687 32.54 -47.15 49.71
CA ASP A 687 32.76 -47.51 51.11
C ASP A 687 32.33 -46.57 52.28
N VAL A 688 31.90 -47.27 53.34
CA VAL A 688 31.86 -46.93 54.77
C VAL A 688 30.69 -46.10 55.38
N SER A 689 29.84 -46.86 56.09
CA SER A 689 29.19 -46.54 57.39
C SER A 689 28.10 -45.46 57.39
N SER A 690 27.06 -45.50 58.20
CA SER A 690 26.50 -46.43 59.18
C SER A 690 25.30 -45.67 59.77
N THR A 691 24.24 -46.38 60.17
CA THR A 691 23.31 -46.01 61.26
C THR A 691 22.55 -44.69 61.09
N ASP A 692 21.29 -44.53 61.45
CA ASP A 692 20.25 -45.36 62.03
C ASP A 692 19.03 -44.43 62.04
N GLU A 693 17.85 -45.04 62.18
CA GLU A 693 16.68 -44.43 62.85
C GLU A 693 16.04 -43.18 62.23
N SER A 694 14.74 -42.93 62.34
CA SER A 694 13.54 -43.71 62.65
C SER A 694 12.42 -42.67 62.65
N SER A 695 11.21 -43.07 62.22
CA SER A 695 9.93 -42.45 62.59
C SER A 695 9.71 -40.99 62.11
N SER A 696 8.52 -40.45 61.92
CA SER A 696 7.14 -40.74 62.33
C SER A 696 6.26 -39.87 61.41
N THR A 697 5.27 -40.45 60.71
CA THR A 697 3.82 -40.25 60.94
C THR A 697 3.40 -38.79 61.10
N ALA A 698 2.59 -38.29 60.15
CA ALA A 698 1.16 -37.99 60.36
C ALA A 698 0.99 -36.61 61.05
N GLU A 699 0.03 -35.73 60.77
CA GLU A 699 -1.27 -35.79 60.13
C GLU A 699 -1.76 -34.33 60.02
N ASP A 700 -2.88 -34.13 59.32
CA ASP A 700 -3.86 -33.03 59.48
C ASP A 700 -3.51 -31.59 59.08
N ALA A 701 -4.03 -31.15 57.93
CA ALA A 701 -5.34 -30.46 57.82
C ALA A 701 -5.65 -30.06 56.37
#